data_AF-A0A328S1S8-F1
#
_entry.id   AF-A0A328S1S8-F1
#
_cell.length_a   1.000
_cell.length_b   1.000
_cell.length_c   1.000
_cell.angle_alpha   90.00
_cell.angle_beta   90.00
_cell.angle_gamma   90.00
#
_symmetry.space_group_name_H-M   'P 1'
#
loop_
_entity.id
_entity.type
_entity.pdbx_description
1 polymer ?
#
loop_
_entity_poly.entity_id
_entity_poly.type
_entity_poly.pdbx_seq_one_letter_code
_entity_poly.pdbx_strand_id
1 'polypeptide(L)'
;MDKNIIDFINVCKVNDILLLSPQTEEDIQESIENTTNITMINISQDSNISSIIKRMFSIKDYGLLIIDQVEFSINDILSKILESTDVPLIIINKNNYSKDIPKNNLMADKISENSYLLYTFDSLHNVLNNEKYQQASIGKYLDNIYYRHYKASSNNSIFYPLSLLFNSDKIGGIKNLPLNIKGYKELKKEKDFNIGYYLRTNNIKDCEDVYLHYLFNAKDNGYSPNPYFNKDDYIDSNPDLKKIDYDPFIHYLLYGKKENRIINDNITGTFQNEISNNIIKGWIAEIGNDKPVEAYISIDDKNYPIKADIYREDLKRNNINNGKHGFEFKVPNEYNDDENHDIKLIGSNNRTVSQITYNYIKGTKIAPSGTIKGAFQTNIKDTLIRGWIAEIGNNNPINANIEIEGELFPIKANIYREDLKRNNINNGVHGFEFNIPSEFVDGKKHKIQLIGPNNSIISKITHTFINYDYENNIERFFSHSMISPEIVLPPDEPKKKVLSLMDNIAKYLINQVEEEPLVSIIMPTYNREEMITNAISSVLEQSYKNFELIVIDDASSDNTLNAIKEFDDCRIKIINNESNLGVSKSRNIGLKEAKGKYIMYLDSDNDWEKDYLKATVGSFIRLPDADAVYSGQYVYEKDKEKIKYIRYGTINKGLLSNRNYVDLNCYSHTRKIYEELGGFDENLERFVDWDLILKYMTFGRTYSIPFIMSNYYFNIAENSISNNTKLLSQSDIVIDKQHERMSEKICDYEILRGISVIIPSYESLNDLKECLNSLFNLNAKWLEIIVVDNNSSEDVIRYLIKLKNESRIKLILNQENLGFTYAVNQAIEIAQINNDIVLLNNDAVITKYALHFLQKAAYELDDCGITVPQQVLPAKTKTINVHVPFAHKDIECDVNLSAHHKNVINVPLFHNGEYTELSFAPFFCVYIKRDTYNMSIGLDAELGRHFRSDMIFCNYIRTVLNQKIYHVSDARVYHKLQKATETLKEKSLSEHNLLYVQNRWSKEEQEKYGFKQAKWDLDE
;
A
#
# COMPACT_ATOMS: atom_id res chain seq x y z
N MET A 1 6.62 50.91 -13.36
CA MET A 1 6.49 49.47 -13.03
C MET A 1 5.07 48.99 -13.31
N ASP A 2 4.84 47.68 -13.51
CA ASP A 2 3.48 47.11 -13.58
C ASP A 2 2.77 47.29 -12.24
N LYS A 3 1.47 47.65 -12.26
CA LYS A 3 0.65 47.91 -11.06
C LYS A 3 0.62 46.72 -10.11
N ASN A 4 0.65 45.50 -10.64
CA ASN A 4 0.62 44.30 -9.80
C ASN A 4 1.94 44.09 -9.02
N ILE A 5 3.08 44.57 -9.55
CA ILE A 5 4.37 44.54 -8.84
C ILE A 5 4.40 45.60 -7.74
N ILE A 6 3.84 46.76 -8.01
CA ILE A 6 3.68 47.83 -7.02
C ILE A 6 2.79 47.37 -5.87
N ASP A 7 1.65 46.75 -6.18
CA ASP A 7 0.74 46.19 -5.18
C ASP A 7 1.42 45.07 -4.36
N PHE A 8 2.22 44.21 -4.99
CA PHE A 8 3.03 43.21 -4.30
C PHE A 8 4.03 43.83 -3.31
N ILE A 9 4.79 44.84 -3.75
CA ILE A 9 5.78 45.55 -2.93
C ILE A 9 5.10 46.20 -1.71
N ASN A 10 3.99 46.91 -1.92
CA ASN A 10 3.26 47.61 -0.87
C ASN A 10 2.63 46.63 0.13
N VAL A 11 2.05 45.52 -0.34
CA VAL A 11 1.42 44.51 0.51
C VAL A 11 2.43 43.73 1.36
N CYS A 12 3.58 43.39 0.78
CA CYS A 12 4.64 42.67 1.48
C CYS A 12 5.48 43.57 2.39
N LYS A 13 5.29 44.89 2.35
CA LYS A 13 6.08 45.89 3.10
C LYS A 13 7.58 45.67 2.94
N VAL A 14 8.02 45.51 1.70
CA VAL A 14 9.45 45.38 1.39
C VAL A 14 10.11 46.72 1.70
N ASN A 15 11.08 46.72 2.62
CA ASN A 15 11.71 47.95 3.11
C ASN A 15 12.81 48.45 2.17
N ASP A 16 13.53 47.56 1.47
CA ASP A 16 14.69 47.91 0.65
C ASP A 16 14.68 47.15 -0.69
N ILE A 17 14.68 47.88 -1.81
CA ILE A 17 14.62 47.36 -3.19
C ILE A 17 15.85 47.79 -3.97
N LEU A 18 16.49 46.85 -4.66
CA LEU A 18 17.55 47.13 -5.62
C LEU A 18 17.01 46.94 -7.03
N LEU A 19 17.03 47.98 -7.85
CA LEU A 19 16.54 47.95 -9.22
C LEU A 19 17.68 48.17 -10.22
N LEU A 20 17.82 47.23 -11.15
CA LEU A 20 18.74 47.29 -12.29
C LEU A 20 17.92 47.63 -13.53
N SER A 21 18.04 48.86 -14.02
CA SER A 21 17.24 49.36 -15.15
C SER A 21 18.01 50.40 -15.96
N PRO A 22 17.82 50.49 -17.29
CA PRO A 22 18.34 51.60 -18.08
C PRO A 22 17.58 52.93 -17.88
N GLN A 23 16.44 52.92 -17.17
CA GLN A 23 15.57 54.09 -16.97
C GLN A 23 16.01 54.98 -15.77
N THR A 24 15.52 56.23 -15.72
CA THR A 24 15.86 57.24 -14.69
C THR A 24 14.98 57.14 -13.42
N GLU A 25 15.51 57.64 -12.29
CA GLU A 25 14.98 57.47 -10.92
C GLU A 25 13.63 58.11 -10.62
N GLU A 26 13.30 59.20 -11.31
CA GLU A 26 12.10 59.99 -11.03
C GLU A 26 10.78 59.27 -11.38
N ASP A 27 10.74 58.37 -12.38
CA ASP A 27 9.49 57.75 -12.86
C ASP A 27 8.95 56.60 -11.97
N ILE A 28 9.79 56.06 -11.07
CA ILE A 28 9.47 54.83 -10.32
C ILE A 28 9.04 55.14 -8.89
N GLN A 29 9.61 56.19 -8.31
CA GLN A 29 9.41 56.56 -6.90
C GLN A 29 7.99 57.11 -6.62
N GLU A 30 7.33 57.71 -7.62
CA GLU A 30 5.95 58.20 -7.49
C GLU A 30 4.89 57.11 -7.29
N SER A 31 5.22 55.84 -7.59
CA SER A 31 4.24 54.74 -7.62
C SER A 31 4.29 53.79 -6.41
N ILE A 32 5.34 53.83 -5.57
CA ILE A 32 5.54 52.93 -4.42
C ILE A 32 5.38 53.73 -3.12
N GLU A 33 4.80 53.15 -2.06
CA GLU A 33 4.58 53.86 -0.79
C GLU A 33 5.90 54.45 -0.22
N ASN A 34 5.86 55.70 0.26
CA ASN A 34 7.02 56.54 0.67
C ASN A 34 7.96 55.96 1.76
N THR A 35 7.69 54.76 2.27
CA THR A 35 8.48 54.10 3.33
C THR A 35 9.51 53.10 2.81
N THR A 36 9.52 52.80 1.51
CA THR A 36 10.44 51.82 0.90
C THR A 36 11.68 52.53 0.32
N ASN A 37 12.87 52.13 0.75
CA ASN A 37 14.12 52.61 0.17
C ASN A 37 14.37 51.90 -1.16
N ILE A 38 14.46 52.67 -2.24
CA ILE A 38 14.82 52.14 -3.56
C ILE A 38 16.23 52.61 -3.86
N THR A 39 17.12 51.68 -4.19
CA THR A 39 18.43 51.99 -4.73
C THR A 39 18.46 51.56 -6.18
N MET A 40 18.75 52.49 -7.09
CA MET A 40 18.86 52.17 -8.51
C MET A 40 20.29 52.16 -9.01
N ILE A 41 20.58 51.17 -9.85
CA ILE A 41 21.82 51.10 -10.61
C ILE A 41 21.45 51.18 -12.09
N ASN A 42 21.78 52.32 -12.72
CA ASN A 42 21.57 52.48 -14.15
C ASN A 42 22.61 51.67 -14.93
N ILE A 43 22.14 50.81 -15.82
CA ILE A 43 22.97 49.95 -16.67
C ILE A 43 22.75 50.37 -18.12
N SER A 44 23.71 51.10 -18.70
CA SER A 44 23.77 51.38 -20.14
C SER A 44 24.54 50.29 -20.89
N GLN A 45 24.38 50.20 -22.22
CA GLN A 45 25.07 49.21 -23.07
C GLN A 45 26.61 49.24 -22.95
N ASP A 46 27.20 50.38 -22.59
CA ASP A 46 28.67 50.55 -22.43
C ASP A 46 29.18 50.23 -21.01
N SER A 47 28.30 49.76 -20.11
CA SER A 47 28.65 49.56 -18.70
C SER A 47 29.51 48.30 -18.50
N ASN A 48 30.73 48.45 -17.98
CA ASN A 48 31.60 47.31 -17.66
C ASN A 48 30.99 46.49 -16.50
N ILE A 49 30.69 45.22 -16.76
CA ILE A 49 30.12 44.24 -15.81
C ILE A 49 30.87 44.21 -14.47
N SER A 50 32.20 44.32 -14.50
CA SER A 50 33.02 44.28 -13.27
C SER A 50 32.79 45.50 -12.36
N SER A 51 32.44 46.66 -12.94
CA SER A 51 32.11 47.89 -12.20
C SER A 51 30.71 47.82 -11.57
N ILE A 52 29.73 47.24 -12.28
CA ILE A 52 28.37 47.01 -11.78
C ILE A 52 28.43 46.09 -10.56
N ILE A 53 29.16 44.97 -10.70
CA ILE A 53 29.35 43.99 -9.64
C ILE A 53 30.03 44.60 -8.40
N LYS A 54 31.05 45.46 -8.58
CA LYS A 54 31.69 46.19 -7.46
C LYS A 54 30.73 47.11 -6.70
N ARG A 55 29.81 47.79 -7.40
CA ARG A 55 28.77 48.60 -6.75
C ARG A 55 27.78 47.73 -5.98
N MET A 56 27.37 46.60 -6.54
CA MET A 56 26.46 45.66 -5.88
C MET A 56 27.06 45.05 -4.61
N PHE A 57 28.37 44.74 -4.57
CA PHE A 57 29.04 44.22 -3.37
C PHE A 57 29.09 45.20 -2.18
N SER A 58 28.87 46.50 -2.40
CA SER A 58 28.87 47.50 -1.32
C SER A 58 27.54 47.63 -0.57
N ILE A 59 26.53 46.87 -1.00
CA ILE A 59 25.13 47.07 -0.66
C ILE A 59 24.61 45.75 -0.06
N LYS A 60 24.74 45.57 1.26
CA LYS A 60 24.63 44.25 1.91
C LYS A 60 23.26 43.85 2.49
N ASP A 61 22.21 44.68 2.40
CA ASP A 61 21.00 44.51 3.22
C ASP A 61 19.64 44.54 2.46
N TYR A 62 19.55 44.12 1.20
CA TYR A 62 18.33 44.30 0.36
C TYR A 62 17.54 43.00 0.18
N GLY A 63 16.20 43.09 0.26
CA GLY A 63 15.30 41.92 0.22
C GLY A 63 14.67 41.60 -1.15
N LEU A 64 14.78 42.50 -2.14
CA LEU A 64 14.19 42.32 -3.47
C LEU A 64 15.08 42.92 -4.57
N LEU A 65 15.40 42.12 -5.59
CA LEU A 65 16.16 42.52 -6.77
C LEU A 65 15.29 42.46 -8.02
N ILE A 66 15.20 43.57 -8.75
CA ILE A 66 14.41 43.65 -9.99
C ILE A 66 15.37 43.96 -11.15
N ILE A 67 15.28 43.17 -12.22
CA ILE A 67 16.13 43.30 -13.41
C ILE A 67 15.24 43.62 -14.60
N ASP A 68 15.39 44.83 -15.14
CA ASP A 68 14.59 45.35 -16.25
C ASP A 68 15.50 45.69 -17.45
N GLN A 69 15.18 45.13 -18.63
CA GLN A 69 15.82 45.42 -19.92
C GLN A 69 17.37 45.40 -19.95
N VAL A 70 17.98 44.39 -19.31
CA VAL A 70 19.44 44.20 -19.33
C VAL A 70 19.84 43.21 -20.45
N GLU A 71 20.82 43.58 -21.29
CA GLU A 71 21.32 42.74 -22.42
C GLU A 71 22.42 41.73 -22.04
N PHE A 72 22.83 41.69 -20.78
CA PHE A 72 23.88 40.77 -20.30
C PHE A 72 23.33 39.37 -19.97
N SER A 73 24.21 38.36 -20.07
CA SER A 73 23.93 36.98 -19.61
C SER A 73 23.54 36.97 -18.14
N ILE A 74 22.28 36.66 -17.87
CA ILE A 74 21.69 36.64 -16.52
C ILE A 74 22.43 35.65 -15.61
N ASN A 75 22.89 34.52 -16.16
CA ASN A 75 23.62 33.49 -15.41
C ASN A 75 24.97 34.00 -14.86
N ASP A 76 25.65 34.92 -15.56
CA ASP A 76 26.93 35.48 -15.12
C ASP A 76 26.76 36.52 -14.01
N ILE A 77 25.65 37.25 -14.02
CA ILE A 77 25.28 38.18 -12.94
C ILE A 77 24.85 37.38 -11.70
N LEU A 78 23.99 36.37 -11.89
CA LEU A 78 23.46 35.56 -10.80
C LEU A 78 24.54 34.73 -10.11
N SER A 79 25.38 34.01 -10.86
CA SER A 79 26.45 33.17 -10.28
C SER A 79 27.35 33.97 -9.34
N LYS A 80 27.68 35.21 -9.68
CA LYS A 80 28.54 36.08 -8.86
C LYS A 80 27.85 36.74 -7.68
N ILE A 81 26.53 36.99 -7.76
CA ILE A 81 25.74 37.45 -6.61
C ILE A 81 25.62 36.31 -5.59
N LEU A 82 25.35 35.09 -6.07
CA LEU A 82 25.17 33.89 -5.24
C LEU A 82 26.43 33.52 -4.45
N GLU A 83 27.62 33.86 -4.94
CA GLU A 83 28.89 33.64 -4.23
C GLU A 83 29.14 34.61 -3.05
N SER A 84 28.25 35.57 -2.77
CA SER A 84 28.67 36.79 -2.03
C SER A 84 27.71 37.42 -1.03
N THR A 85 26.47 36.95 -0.94
CA THR A 85 25.47 37.47 0.00
C THR A 85 24.69 36.33 0.64
N ASP A 86 24.56 36.32 1.97
CA ASP A 86 23.75 35.35 2.72
C ASP A 86 22.30 35.81 2.89
N VAL A 87 21.89 36.91 2.23
CA VAL A 87 20.54 37.49 2.34
C VAL A 87 19.58 36.82 1.34
N PRO A 88 18.36 36.40 1.76
CA PRO A 88 17.37 35.85 0.84
C PRO A 88 16.93 36.93 -0.16
N LEU A 89 17.15 36.67 -1.46
CA LEU A 89 16.79 37.56 -2.55
C LEU A 89 15.66 36.96 -3.39
N ILE A 90 14.61 37.74 -3.59
CA ILE A 90 13.61 37.49 -4.64
C ILE A 90 14.07 38.24 -5.88
N ILE A 91 14.14 37.55 -7.01
CA ILE A 91 14.64 38.12 -8.27
C ILE A 91 13.54 38.12 -9.31
N ILE A 92 13.19 39.29 -9.85
CA ILE A 92 12.17 39.44 -10.90
C ILE A 92 12.84 39.91 -12.20
N ASN A 93 12.82 39.06 -13.22
CA ASN A 93 13.34 39.39 -14.56
C ASN A 93 12.20 39.70 -15.56
N LYS A 94 12.25 40.89 -16.17
CA LYS A 94 11.22 41.37 -17.13
C LYS A 94 11.46 40.98 -18.59
N ASN A 95 12.66 40.53 -18.95
CA ASN A 95 12.99 40.19 -20.34
C ASN A 95 12.60 38.73 -20.68
N ASN A 96 11.68 38.56 -21.62
CA ASN A 96 11.12 37.29 -22.11
C ASN A 96 12.07 36.38 -22.91
N TYR A 97 13.37 36.37 -22.59
CA TYR A 97 14.31 35.40 -23.20
C TYR A 97 14.14 34.02 -22.54
N SER A 98 13.05 33.34 -22.88
CA SER A 98 12.74 31.96 -22.47
C SER A 98 13.58 30.89 -23.18
N LYS A 99 14.59 31.27 -23.98
CA LYS A 99 15.33 30.34 -24.84
C LYS A 99 16.58 29.72 -24.20
N ASP A 100 17.16 30.34 -23.17
CA ASP A 100 18.41 29.85 -22.54
C ASP A 100 18.23 29.35 -21.09
N ILE A 101 16.99 29.20 -20.62
CA ILE A 101 16.69 28.54 -19.34
C ILE A 101 16.21 27.12 -19.67
N PRO A 102 16.97 26.05 -19.34
CA PRO A 102 16.55 24.68 -19.62
C PRO A 102 15.23 24.39 -18.89
N LYS A 103 14.17 24.09 -19.64
CA LYS A 103 12.83 23.78 -19.09
C LYS A 103 12.80 22.62 -18.08
N ASN A 104 13.87 21.83 -17.98
CA ASN A 104 13.95 20.64 -17.15
C ASN A 104 15.01 20.65 -16.03
N ASN A 105 15.65 21.78 -15.73
CA ASN A 105 16.56 21.85 -14.58
C ASN A 105 16.36 23.17 -13.82
N LEU A 106 15.50 23.15 -12.80
CA LEU A 106 15.84 23.86 -11.58
C LEU A 106 17.15 23.21 -11.11
N MET A 107 18.29 23.85 -11.36
CA MET A 107 19.57 23.42 -10.81
C MET A 107 19.50 23.52 -9.28
N ALA A 108 18.93 22.51 -8.63
CA ALA A 108 18.88 22.36 -7.19
C ALA A 108 20.02 21.45 -6.68
N ASP A 109 20.64 20.66 -7.57
CA ASP A 109 21.58 19.63 -7.13
C ASP A 109 23.00 20.14 -6.83
N LYS A 110 23.29 21.44 -6.99
CA LYS A 110 24.61 22.01 -6.72
C LYS A 110 24.65 23.45 -6.18
N ILE A 111 23.59 23.92 -5.53
CA ILE A 111 23.62 25.23 -4.83
C ILE A 111 23.71 24.94 -3.32
N SER A 112 24.90 25.13 -2.78
CA SER A 112 25.22 24.99 -1.37
C SER A 112 24.47 26.01 -0.51
N GLU A 113 23.90 25.52 0.60
CA GLU A 113 23.63 26.16 1.90
C GLU A 113 22.92 27.54 2.00
N ASN A 114 22.63 28.28 0.92
CA ASN A 114 21.92 29.57 0.99
C ASN A 114 20.67 29.66 0.08
N SER A 115 19.58 30.23 0.59
CA SER A 115 18.21 30.18 0.01
C SER A 115 17.91 31.34 -0.96
N TYR A 116 17.59 31.08 -2.23
CA TYR A 116 17.19 32.12 -3.21
C TYR A 116 16.00 31.71 -4.10
N LEU A 117 15.19 32.68 -4.55
CA LEU A 117 13.97 32.46 -5.36
C LEU A 117 13.97 33.35 -6.63
N LEU A 118 14.04 32.71 -7.81
CA LEU A 118 14.09 33.37 -9.13
C LEU A 118 12.71 33.29 -9.82
N TYR A 119 12.15 34.43 -10.24
CA TYR A 119 10.91 34.52 -11.00
C TYR A 119 11.10 35.22 -12.35
N THR A 120 10.43 34.71 -13.39
CA THR A 120 10.24 35.43 -14.67
C THR A 120 8.95 36.25 -14.61
N PHE A 121 8.93 37.42 -15.26
CA PHE A 121 7.77 38.32 -15.27
C PHE A 121 6.51 37.66 -15.85
N ASP A 122 6.64 36.85 -16.90
CA ASP A 122 5.51 36.06 -17.45
C ASP A 122 4.95 35.06 -16.44
N SER A 123 5.78 34.43 -15.60
CA SER A 123 5.30 33.53 -14.55
C SER A 123 4.54 34.28 -13.46
N LEU A 124 5.01 35.47 -13.07
CA LEU A 124 4.33 36.29 -12.07
C LEU A 124 3.04 36.91 -12.63
N HIS A 125 3.08 37.43 -13.86
CA HIS A 125 1.96 38.09 -14.52
C HIS A 125 0.82 37.10 -14.87
N ASN A 126 1.14 35.87 -15.33
CA ASN A 126 0.13 34.84 -15.57
C ASN A 126 -0.49 34.31 -14.27
N VAL A 127 0.29 34.22 -13.19
CA VAL A 127 -0.22 33.84 -11.86
C VAL A 127 -1.15 34.90 -11.28
N LEU A 128 -0.88 36.18 -11.55
CA LEU A 128 -1.65 37.31 -11.02
C LEU A 128 -2.91 37.63 -11.85
N ASN A 129 -3.01 37.17 -13.10
CA ASN A 129 -4.07 37.61 -14.03
C ASN A 129 -4.89 36.49 -14.74
N ASN A 130 -4.70 35.17 -14.50
CA ASN A 130 -5.59 34.17 -15.16
C ASN A 130 -5.72 32.78 -14.48
N GLU A 131 -6.96 32.29 -14.41
CA GLU A 131 -7.48 31.16 -13.61
C GLU A 131 -7.06 29.73 -14.04
N LYS A 132 -6.11 29.56 -14.97
CA LYS A 132 -5.92 28.26 -15.66
C LYS A 132 -4.69 27.43 -15.28
N TYR A 133 -3.93 27.82 -14.26
CA TYR A 133 -2.84 27.01 -13.72
C TYR A 133 -3.20 26.49 -12.32
N GLN A 134 -3.15 25.17 -12.11
CA GLN A 134 -3.41 24.55 -10.81
C GLN A 134 -2.37 25.00 -9.76
N GLN A 135 -2.72 26.04 -8.99
CA GLN A 135 -1.84 26.73 -8.04
C GLN A 135 -1.57 26.00 -6.71
N ALA A 136 -2.13 24.80 -6.50
CA ALA A 136 -1.91 24.06 -5.25
C ALA A 136 -0.48 23.47 -5.14
N SER A 137 0.15 23.11 -6.25
CA SER A 137 1.44 22.40 -6.26
C SER A 137 2.63 23.33 -6.02
N ILE A 138 2.58 24.54 -6.61
CA ILE A 138 3.69 25.51 -6.54
C ILE A 138 3.70 26.20 -5.18
N GLY A 139 2.56 26.66 -4.67
CA GLY A 139 2.48 27.25 -3.33
C GLY A 139 2.92 26.27 -2.23
N LYS A 140 2.55 24.98 -2.37
CA LYS A 140 2.93 23.91 -1.42
C LYS A 140 4.41 23.52 -1.51
N TYR A 141 5.01 23.61 -2.70
CA TYR A 141 6.45 23.41 -2.88
C TYR A 141 7.28 24.55 -2.28
N LEU A 142 6.81 25.79 -2.44
CA LEU A 142 7.46 27.00 -1.93
C LEU A 142 7.36 27.14 -0.41
N ASP A 143 6.19 26.86 0.17
CA ASP A 143 6.02 26.83 1.63
C ASP A 143 6.87 25.73 2.27
N ASN A 144 7.08 24.59 1.61
CA ASN A 144 7.97 23.52 2.10
C ASN A 144 9.45 23.96 2.16
N ILE A 145 9.90 24.76 1.19
CA ILE A 145 11.25 25.34 1.20
C ILE A 145 11.36 26.36 2.35
N TYR A 146 10.35 27.22 2.51
CA TYR A 146 10.28 28.23 3.58
C TYR A 146 10.22 27.60 4.99
N TYR A 147 9.37 26.59 5.20
CA TYR A 147 9.16 25.93 6.50
C TYR A 147 10.35 25.07 6.94
N ARG A 148 11.02 24.39 6.00
CA ARG A 148 12.18 23.54 6.33
C ARG A 148 13.39 24.35 6.82
N HIS A 149 13.54 25.60 6.41
CA HIS A 149 14.76 26.37 6.65
C HIS A 149 14.62 27.45 7.74
N TYR A 150 13.45 28.07 7.94
CA TYR A 150 13.32 29.22 8.86
C TYR A 150 12.92 28.89 10.31
N LYS A 151 12.84 27.61 10.69
CA LYS A 151 12.60 27.19 12.07
C LYS A 151 13.81 27.43 13.00
N ALA A 152 14.93 27.92 12.46
CA ALA A 152 16.16 28.17 13.21
C ALA A 152 16.30 29.60 13.80
N SER A 153 15.48 30.59 13.44
CA SER A 153 15.66 31.96 13.95
C SER A 153 14.39 32.81 14.08
N SER A 154 13.88 32.92 15.30
CA SER A 154 13.03 33.98 15.87
C SER A 154 11.62 34.25 15.30
N ASN A 155 10.67 34.50 16.22
CA ASN A 155 9.22 34.70 16.05
C ASN A 155 8.77 35.96 15.25
N ASN A 156 9.62 36.58 14.43
CA ASN A 156 9.34 37.87 13.79
C ASN A 156 9.66 37.93 12.28
N SER A 157 9.49 36.84 11.52
CA SER A 157 9.67 36.93 10.06
C SER A 157 8.57 37.77 9.40
N ILE A 158 9.00 38.77 8.61
CA ILE A 158 8.14 39.74 7.89
C ILE A 158 7.34 39.08 6.75
N PHE A 159 7.66 37.83 6.36
CA PHE A 159 6.99 37.12 5.28
C PHE A 159 5.88 36.19 5.80
N TYR A 160 4.63 36.59 5.55
CA TYR A 160 3.43 35.75 5.74
C TYR A 160 3.39 34.61 4.71
N PRO A 161 2.63 33.52 4.92
CA PRO A 161 2.66 32.35 4.02
C PRO A 161 2.41 32.80 2.58
N LEU A 162 3.41 32.61 1.72
CA LEU A 162 3.35 32.96 0.31
C LEU A 162 2.19 32.23 -0.38
N SER A 163 1.76 31.08 0.15
CA SER A 163 0.54 30.38 -0.25
C SER A 163 -0.74 31.20 -0.20
N LEU A 164 -0.92 32.13 0.76
CA LEU A 164 -2.10 33.01 0.81
C LEU A 164 -2.12 33.99 -0.37
N LEU A 165 -0.94 34.49 -0.78
CA LEU A 165 -0.78 35.35 -1.93
C LEU A 165 -0.99 34.57 -3.24
N PHE A 166 -0.35 33.40 -3.37
CA PHE A 166 -0.45 32.54 -4.56
C PHE A 166 -1.80 31.82 -4.72
N ASN A 167 -2.69 31.91 -3.73
CA ASN A 167 -4.06 31.41 -3.80
C ASN A 167 -5.05 32.54 -3.47
N SER A 168 -4.71 33.79 -3.78
CA SER A 168 -5.54 34.96 -3.46
C SER A 168 -6.97 34.83 -3.96
N ASP A 169 -7.18 34.17 -5.10
CA ASP A 169 -8.50 34.01 -5.70
C ASP A 169 -9.43 33.14 -4.83
N LYS A 170 -8.87 32.12 -4.16
CA LYS A 170 -9.60 31.26 -3.22
C LYS A 170 -9.99 31.95 -1.92
N ILE A 171 -9.40 33.11 -1.64
CA ILE A 171 -9.65 33.89 -0.42
C ILE A 171 -10.31 35.25 -0.71
N GLY A 172 -10.94 35.39 -1.90
CA GLY A 172 -11.68 36.59 -2.31
C GLY A 172 -10.81 37.69 -2.94
N GLY A 173 -9.67 37.31 -3.52
CA GLY A 173 -8.73 38.18 -4.22
C GLY A 173 -7.72 38.90 -3.31
N ILE A 174 -6.72 39.55 -3.94
CA ILE A 174 -5.63 40.27 -3.24
C ILE A 174 -6.16 41.34 -2.28
N LYS A 175 -7.31 41.96 -2.60
CA LYS A 175 -7.98 42.94 -1.71
C LYS A 175 -8.27 42.41 -0.30
N ASN A 176 -8.52 41.09 -0.17
CA ASN A 176 -8.87 40.44 1.10
C ASN A 176 -7.65 39.79 1.77
N LEU A 177 -6.47 39.82 1.16
CA LEU A 177 -5.25 39.21 1.68
C LEU A 177 -4.86 39.72 3.09
N PRO A 178 -4.91 41.03 3.40
CA PRO A 178 -4.60 41.51 4.76
C PRO A 178 -5.56 40.95 5.82
N LEU A 179 -6.81 40.71 5.44
CA LEU A 179 -7.85 40.21 6.34
C LEU A 179 -7.68 38.70 6.58
N ASN A 180 -7.36 37.93 5.54
CA ASN A 180 -7.08 36.50 5.66
C ASN A 180 -5.77 36.21 6.41
N ILE A 181 -4.75 37.08 6.30
CA ILE A 181 -3.54 36.99 7.14
C ILE A 181 -3.90 37.18 8.61
N LYS A 182 -4.77 38.15 8.94
CA LYS A 182 -5.27 38.32 10.32
C LYS A 182 -6.10 37.11 10.76
N GLY A 183 -7.00 36.62 9.90
CA GLY A 183 -7.82 35.43 10.16
C GLY A 183 -6.98 34.18 10.45
N TYR A 184 -5.94 33.93 9.64
CA TYR A 184 -4.99 32.83 9.84
C TYR A 184 -4.29 32.89 11.20
N LYS A 185 -3.87 34.09 11.63
CA LYS A 185 -3.26 34.29 12.96
C LYS A 185 -4.24 34.00 14.08
N GLU A 186 -5.49 34.44 13.95
CA GLU A 186 -6.50 34.20 14.98
C GLU A 186 -6.92 32.72 15.03
N LEU A 187 -7.06 32.05 13.88
CA LEU A 187 -7.30 30.60 13.81
C LEU A 187 -6.23 29.79 14.56
N LYS A 188 -4.96 30.19 14.49
CA LYS A 188 -3.86 29.53 15.19
C LYS A 188 -3.83 29.79 16.71
N LYS A 189 -4.47 30.87 17.17
CA LYS A 189 -4.47 31.27 18.58
C LYS A 189 -5.72 30.84 19.34
N GLU A 190 -6.86 30.82 18.65
CA GLU A 190 -8.18 30.64 19.25
C GLU A 190 -8.53 29.16 19.44
N LYS A 191 -9.14 28.82 20.58
CA LYS A 191 -9.58 27.44 20.89
C LYS A 191 -10.85 26.99 20.16
N ASP A 192 -11.49 27.90 19.44
CA ASP A 192 -12.77 27.66 18.78
C ASP A 192 -12.64 26.93 17.44
N PHE A 193 -11.43 26.82 16.87
CA PHE A 193 -11.21 25.95 15.71
C PHE A 193 -10.82 24.55 16.19
N ASN A 194 -11.71 23.57 16.01
CA ASN A 194 -11.48 22.20 16.48
C ASN A 194 -10.87 21.35 15.35
N ILE A 195 -9.54 21.23 15.35
CA ILE A 195 -8.77 20.48 14.34
C ILE A 195 -9.29 19.04 14.21
N GLY A 196 -9.48 18.34 15.32
CA GLY A 196 -9.91 16.93 15.32
C GLY A 196 -11.33 16.74 14.81
N TYR A 197 -12.24 17.69 15.07
CA TYR A 197 -13.57 17.70 14.47
C TYR A 197 -13.49 18.01 12.97
N TYR A 198 -12.81 19.09 12.61
CA TYR A 198 -12.68 19.55 11.23
C TYR A 198 -12.12 18.47 10.30
N LEU A 199 -11.04 17.79 10.71
CA LEU A 199 -10.42 16.72 9.90
C LEU A 199 -11.32 15.48 9.78
N ARG A 200 -11.98 15.07 10.89
CA ARG A 200 -12.84 13.88 10.90
C ARG A 200 -14.13 14.09 10.12
N THR A 201 -14.83 15.19 10.37
CA THR A 201 -16.15 15.46 9.76
C THR A 201 -16.02 15.69 8.25
N ASN A 202 -14.90 16.22 7.79
CA ASN A 202 -14.65 16.47 6.36
C ASN A 202 -13.78 15.39 5.69
N ASN A 203 -13.46 14.30 6.40
CA ASN A 203 -12.66 13.15 5.93
C ASN A 203 -11.30 13.53 5.30
N ILE A 204 -10.61 14.52 5.89
CA ILE A 204 -9.32 15.04 5.41
C ILE A 204 -8.21 14.20 6.05
N LYS A 205 -7.53 13.36 5.25
CA LYS A 205 -6.53 12.40 5.74
C LYS A 205 -5.10 12.93 5.74
N ASP A 206 -4.77 13.89 4.88
CA ASP A 206 -3.43 14.47 4.74
C ASP A 206 -3.48 16.01 4.66
N CYS A 207 -3.09 16.69 5.73
CA CYS A 207 -3.07 18.14 5.78
C CYS A 207 -1.91 18.65 6.66
N GLU A 208 -0.91 19.29 6.05
CA GLU A 208 0.27 19.82 6.76
C GLU A 208 -0.04 21.09 7.57
N ASP A 209 -0.90 21.99 7.08
CA ASP A 209 -1.43 23.14 7.82
C ASP A 209 -2.95 23.25 7.66
N VAL A 210 -3.67 22.77 8.68
CA VAL A 210 -5.14 22.67 8.70
C VAL A 210 -5.84 24.03 8.60
N TYR A 211 -5.19 25.11 9.03
CA TYR A 211 -5.78 26.45 9.01
C TYR A 211 -5.71 27.09 7.63
N LEU A 212 -4.62 26.86 6.89
CA LEU A 212 -4.55 27.24 5.47
C LEU A 212 -5.53 26.42 4.64
N HIS A 213 -5.62 25.12 4.91
CA HIS A 213 -6.62 24.28 4.26
C HIS A 213 -8.04 24.78 4.49
N TYR A 214 -8.36 25.20 5.72
CA TYR A 214 -9.64 25.83 6.02
C TYR A 214 -9.85 27.10 5.19
N LEU A 215 -8.92 28.05 5.24
CA LEU A 215 -9.05 29.32 4.52
C LEU A 215 -9.23 29.15 3.00
N PHE A 216 -8.56 28.17 2.39
CA PHE A 216 -8.64 27.95 0.95
C PHE A 216 -9.88 27.19 0.48
N ASN A 217 -10.53 26.43 1.36
CA ASN A 217 -11.54 25.46 0.92
C ASN A 217 -12.88 25.60 1.65
N ALA A 218 -12.94 26.25 2.81
CA ALA A 218 -14.16 26.29 3.62
C ALA A 218 -15.29 27.10 3.00
N LYS A 219 -14.97 28.23 2.35
CA LYS A 219 -15.97 29.11 1.71
C LYS A 219 -16.80 28.35 0.67
N ASP A 220 -16.12 27.58 -0.18
CA ASP A 220 -16.71 26.90 -1.35
C ASP A 220 -17.31 25.53 -1.01
N ASN A 221 -16.78 24.84 0.01
CA ASN A 221 -17.20 23.48 0.36
C ASN A 221 -18.07 23.40 1.63
N GLY A 222 -18.42 24.53 2.24
CA GLY A 222 -19.31 24.59 3.40
C GLY A 222 -18.74 23.94 4.67
N TYR A 223 -17.41 23.83 4.77
CA TYR A 223 -16.79 23.13 5.89
C TYR A 223 -16.98 23.86 7.21
N SER A 224 -17.44 23.13 8.22
CA SER A 224 -17.63 23.69 9.56
C SER A 224 -16.35 23.56 10.41
N PRO A 225 -15.88 24.67 11.01
CA PRO A 225 -14.63 24.70 11.79
C PRO A 225 -14.74 24.03 13.17
N ASN A 226 -15.96 23.86 13.67
CA ASN A 226 -16.26 23.22 14.95
C ASN A 226 -17.73 22.75 14.98
N PRO A 227 -18.14 21.88 15.92
CA PRO A 227 -19.49 21.31 15.95
C PRO A 227 -20.64 22.32 16.13
N TYR A 228 -20.34 23.56 16.51
CA TYR A 228 -21.33 24.54 16.98
C TYR A 228 -21.38 25.79 16.10
N PHE A 229 -20.56 25.88 15.04
CA PHE A 229 -20.57 27.00 14.10
C PHE A 229 -21.13 26.55 12.76
N ASN A 230 -22.39 26.92 12.49
CA ASN A 230 -23.01 26.79 11.18
C ASN A 230 -22.93 28.14 10.45
N LYS A 231 -22.29 28.13 9.28
CA LYS A 231 -22.10 29.31 8.43
C LYS A 231 -23.44 29.93 7.99
N ASP A 232 -24.40 29.09 7.59
CA ASP A 232 -25.66 29.56 7.01
C ASP A 232 -26.54 30.17 8.11
N ASP A 233 -26.61 29.52 9.27
CA ASP A 233 -27.34 30.03 10.45
C ASP A 233 -26.74 31.35 10.98
N TYR A 234 -25.40 31.48 10.95
CA TYR A 234 -24.71 32.70 11.36
C TYR A 234 -24.96 33.85 10.38
N ILE A 235 -24.97 33.60 9.07
CA ILE A 235 -25.33 34.59 8.04
C ILE A 235 -26.80 34.98 8.13
N ASP A 236 -27.70 34.04 8.37
CA ASP A 236 -29.14 34.32 8.48
C ASP A 236 -29.48 35.11 9.73
N SER A 237 -28.77 34.86 10.84
CA SER A 237 -28.88 35.65 12.07
C SER A 237 -28.19 37.01 11.97
N ASN A 238 -27.35 37.23 10.96
CA ASN A 238 -26.58 38.46 10.73
C ASN A 238 -26.66 38.90 9.25
N PRO A 239 -27.82 39.42 8.79
CA PRO A 239 -28.07 39.65 7.37
C PRO A 239 -27.15 40.67 6.70
N ASP A 240 -26.48 41.53 7.47
CA ASP A 240 -25.46 42.48 7.01
C ASP A 240 -24.24 41.78 6.42
N LEU A 241 -23.99 40.52 6.80
CA LEU A 241 -22.90 39.69 6.28
C LEU A 241 -23.20 39.08 4.91
N LYS A 242 -24.46 39.10 4.42
CA LYS A 242 -24.86 38.53 3.12
C LYS A 242 -24.17 39.17 1.91
N LYS A 243 -23.58 40.36 2.09
CA LYS A 243 -22.87 41.12 1.03
C LYS A 243 -21.34 41.07 1.16
N ILE A 244 -20.82 40.35 2.15
CA ILE A 244 -19.39 40.31 2.43
C ILE A 244 -18.73 39.16 1.67
N ASP A 245 -17.58 39.43 1.06
CA ASP A 245 -16.85 38.52 0.17
C ASP A 245 -15.71 37.75 0.87
N TYR A 246 -15.85 37.47 2.17
CA TYR A 246 -14.87 36.68 2.94
C TYR A 246 -15.55 35.77 3.97
N ASP A 247 -14.81 34.81 4.50
CA ASP A 247 -15.35 33.71 5.31
C ASP A 247 -16.09 34.17 6.60
N PRO A 248 -17.32 33.70 6.86
CA PRO A 248 -18.13 34.11 8.01
C PRO A 248 -17.54 33.74 9.37
N PHE A 249 -16.78 32.65 9.46
CA PHE A 249 -16.11 32.27 10.71
C PHE A 249 -14.93 33.18 10.98
N ILE A 250 -14.17 33.56 9.95
CA ILE A 250 -13.13 34.59 10.06
C ILE A 250 -13.72 35.93 10.52
N HIS A 251 -14.90 36.31 10.00
CA HIS A 251 -15.62 37.48 10.51
C HIS A 251 -15.95 37.33 12.00
N TYR A 252 -16.51 36.19 12.39
CA TYR A 252 -16.88 35.93 13.79
C TYR A 252 -15.68 36.06 14.73
N LEU A 253 -14.53 35.47 14.37
CA LEU A 253 -13.31 35.53 15.16
C LEU A 253 -12.75 36.96 15.28
N LEU A 254 -12.72 37.71 14.19
CA LEU A 254 -12.11 39.04 14.17
C LEU A 254 -13.01 40.12 14.81
N TYR A 255 -14.33 40.01 14.60
CA TYR A 255 -15.29 41.08 14.92
C TYR A 255 -16.52 40.56 15.67
N GLY A 256 -17.12 39.45 15.23
CA GLY A 256 -18.41 38.98 15.74
C GLY A 256 -18.47 38.71 17.24
N LYS A 257 -17.38 38.20 17.83
CA LYS A 257 -17.25 38.05 19.31
C LYS A 257 -17.32 39.38 20.05
N LYS A 258 -16.61 40.40 19.55
CA LYS A 258 -16.60 41.75 20.16
C LYS A 258 -17.94 42.45 19.98
N GLU A 259 -18.66 42.10 18.92
CA GLU A 259 -19.98 42.61 18.59
C GLU A 259 -21.12 41.83 19.26
N ASN A 260 -20.82 40.81 20.08
CA ASN A 260 -21.80 39.93 20.74
C ASN A 260 -22.80 39.26 19.79
N ARG A 261 -22.37 38.89 18.58
CA ARG A 261 -23.21 38.19 17.60
C ARG A 261 -23.45 36.73 18.02
N ILE A 262 -24.71 36.28 17.90
CA ILE A 262 -25.17 34.96 18.34
C ILE A 262 -24.94 33.91 17.23
N ILE A 263 -24.55 32.70 17.63
CA ILE A 263 -24.47 31.48 16.80
C ILE A 263 -25.49 30.50 17.43
N ASN A 264 -26.64 30.20 16.80
CA ASN A 264 -27.63 29.21 17.31
C ASN A 264 -27.43 27.86 16.60
N ASP A 265 -27.72 26.65 17.12
CA ASP A 265 -28.59 26.15 18.20
C ASP A 265 -27.78 25.34 19.26
N ASN A 266 -28.00 25.58 20.56
CA ASN A 266 -27.29 24.85 21.63
C ASN A 266 -28.01 23.58 22.13
N ILE A 267 -29.20 23.23 21.62
CA ILE A 267 -29.96 22.06 22.10
C ILE A 267 -29.56 20.80 21.32
N THR A 268 -29.00 19.81 22.01
CA THR A 268 -28.57 18.52 21.46
C THR A 268 -29.01 17.37 22.36
N GLY A 269 -29.16 16.17 21.79
CA GLY A 269 -29.60 14.99 22.51
C GLY A 269 -29.75 13.77 21.60
N THR A 270 -29.79 12.58 22.18
CA THR A 270 -30.00 11.35 21.42
C THR A 270 -30.58 10.24 22.30
N PHE A 271 -31.08 9.18 21.66
CA PHE A 271 -31.51 7.96 22.31
C PHE A 271 -30.32 7.04 22.60
N GLN A 272 -30.44 6.19 23.61
CA GLN A 272 -29.48 5.11 23.87
C GLN A 272 -29.81 3.91 22.97
N ASN A 273 -28.79 3.19 22.50
CA ASN A 273 -28.91 2.08 21.54
C ASN A 273 -29.69 0.84 22.04
N GLU A 274 -30.23 0.85 23.27
CA GLU A 274 -30.92 -0.28 23.88
C GLU A 274 -32.26 0.16 24.47
N ILE A 275 -33.34 -0.47 24.00
CA ILE A 275 -34.68 -0.36 24.59
C ILE A 275 -34.96 -1.67 25.31
N SER A 276 -35.16 -1.60 26.62
CA SER A 276 -35.40 -2.78 27.47
C SER A 276 -36.65 -2.56 28.30
N ASN A 277 -37.51 -3.58 28.44
CA ASN A 277 -38.70 -3.56 29.28
C ASN A 277 -39.66 -2.35 29.07
N ASN A 278 -39.87 -1.91 27.82
CA ASN A 278 -40.70 -0.74 27.46
C ASN A 278 -40.19 0.59 28.01
N ILE A 279 -38.90 0.68 28.34
CA ILE A 279 -38.27 1.91 28.80
C ILE A 279 -37.25 2.36 27.75
N ILE A 280 -37.47 3.55 27.22
CA ILE A 280 -36.56 4.26 26.32
C ILE A 280 -35.70 5.18 27.18
N LYS A 281 -34.39 5.14 26.98
CA LYS A 281 -33.45 6.01 27.67
C LYS A 281 -32.74 6.90 26.66
N GLY A 282 -32.34 8.08 27.11
CA GLY A 282 -31.62 9.02 26.28
C GLY A 282 -31.11 10.20 27.09
N TRP A 283 -30.70 11.25 26.41
CA TRP A 283 -30.36 12.52 27.03
C TRP A 283 -30.69 13.68 26.10
N ILE A 284 -30.95 14.85 26.68
CA ILE A 284 -31.15 16.10 25.97
C ILE A 284 -30.71 17.26 26.84
N ALA A 285 -29.87 18.14 26.27
CA ALA A 285 -29.27 19.26 26.99
C ALA A 285 -29.20 20.49 26.09
N GLU A 286 -29.27 21.66 26.70
CA GLU A 286 -28.90 22.93 26.08
C GLU A 286 -27.46 23.26 26.50
N ILE A 287 -26.52 23.19 25.57
CA ILE A 287 -25.09 23.41 25.80
C ILE A 287 -24.87 24.80 26.42
N GLY A 288 -24.22 24.83 27.59
CA GLY A 288 -24.00 26.04 28.38
C GLY A 288 -25.08 26.34 29.41
N ASN A 289 -26.15 25.55 29.50
CA ASN A 289 -27.22 25.69 30.48
C ASN A 289 -27.37 24.43 31.35
N ASP A 290 -26.97 24.56 32.62
CA ASP A 290 -27.00 23.48 33.61
C ASP A 290 -28.40 23.10 34.13
N LYS A 291 -29.46 23.79 33.68
CA LYS A 291 -30.85 23.49 34.05
C LYS A 291 -31.46 22.45 33.10
N PRO A 292 -32.34 21.55 33.60
CA PRO A 292 -33.10 20.64 32.74
C PRO A 292 -33.92 21.41 31.71
N VAL A 293 -33.84 21.00 30.44
CA VAL A 293 -34.58 21.60 29.33
C VAL A 293 -35.96 20.94 29.22
N GLU A 294 -36.98 21.71 28.87
CA GLU A 294 -38.29 21.13 28.51
C GLU A 294 -38.16 20.32 27.22
N ALA A 295 -38.61 19.07 27.25
CA ALA A 295 -38.52 18.17 26.10
C ALA A 295 -39.72 17.22 26.06
N TYR A 296 -39.99 16.69 24.88
CA TYR A 296 -41.07 15.76 24.61
C TYR A 296 -40.57 14.55 23.85
N ILE A 297 -41.19 13.40 24.10
CA ILE A 297 -41.14 12.26 23.19
C ILE A 297 -42.44 12.23 22.41
N SER A 298 -42.34 12.28 21.09
CA SER A 298 -43.46 12.11 20.18
C SER A 298 -43.50 10.66 19.70
N ILE A 299 -44.64 9.99 19.84
CA ILE A 299 -44.88 8.66 19.28
C ILE A 299 -46.06 8.79 18.33
N ASP A 300 -45.84 8.52 17.03
CA ASP A 300 -46.82 8.71 15.95
C ASP A 300 -47.58 10.05 16.07
N ASP A 301 -46.80 11.11 16.27
CA ASP A 301 -47.24 12.51 16.39
C ASP A 301 -48.06 12.86 17.65
N LYS A 302 -48.09 11.98 18.67
CA LYS A 302 -48.62 12.27 20.01
C LYS A 302 -47.47 12.55 20.98
N ASN A 303 -47.46 13.75 21.57
CA ASN A 303 -46.35 14.25 22.40
C ASN A 303 -46.53 13.94 23.90
N TYR A 304 -45.49 13.39 24.50
CA TYR A 304 -45.40 13.08 25.93
C TYR A 304 -44.25 13.88 26.56
N PRO A 305 -44.51 14.70 27.59
CA PRO A 305 -43.44 15.47 28.24
C PRO A 305 -42.47 14.53 28.97
N ILE A 306 -41.17 14.85 28.90
CA ILE A 306 -40.11 14.14 29.61
C ILE A 306 -39.31 15.12 30.46
N LYS A 307 -38.77 14.61 31.57
CA LYS A 307 -37.87 15.35 32.44
C LYS A 307 -36.45 14.80 32.31
N ALA A 308 -35.54 15.63 31.82
CA ALA A 308 -34.16 15.26 31.58
C ALA A 308 -33.24 15.75 32.72
N ASP A 309 -33.38 15.16 33.91
CA ASP A 309 -32.63 15.53 35.12
C ASP A 309 -31.80 14.38 35.72
N ILE A 310 -31.69 13.26 35.00
CA ILE A 310 -30.94 12.07 35.44
C ILE A 310 -29.44 12.31 35.20
N TYR A 311 -28.64 12.08 36.24
CA TYR A 311 -27.19 12.20 36.15
C TYR A 311 -26.57 11.09 35.31
N ARG A 312 -25.67 11.48 34.42
CA ARG A 312 -24.92 10.61 33.50
C ARG A 312 -23.46 11.02 33.47
N GLU A 313 -22.59 10.07 33.78
CA GLU A 313 -21.15 10.32 33.88
C GLU A 313 -20.51 10.57 32.51
N ASP A 314 -21.01 9.93 31.46
CA ASP A 314 -20.55 10.11 30.08
C ASP A 314 -20.86 11.53 29.55
N LEU A 315 -21.98 12.13 29.95
CA LEU A 315 -22.29 13.53 29.59
C LEU A 315 -21.32 14.50 30.27
N LYS A 316 -20.97 14.25 31.54
CA LYS A 316 -19.98 15.04 32.27
C LYS A 316 -18.56 14.87 31.71
N ARG A 317 -18.15 13.64 31.37
CA ARG A 317 -16.84 13.35 30.77
C ARG A 317 -16.66 14.02 29.40
N ASN A 318 -17.76 14.17 28.65
CA ASN A 318 -17.76 14.87 27.35
C ASN A 318 -17.99 16.40 27.46
N ASN A 319 -17.90 16.98 28.67
CA ASN A 319 -18.14 18.40 28.94
C ASN A 319 -19.53 18.92 28.51
N ILE A 320 -20.55 18.05 28.50
CA ILE A 320 -21.94 18.46 28.29
C ILE A 320 -22.54 18.85 29.64
N ASN A 321 -22.40 20.14 29.98
CA ASN A 321 -22.93 20.77 31.21
C ASN A 321 -22.51 20.02 32.49
N ASN A 322 -23.35 20.03 33.52
CA ASN A 322 -23.13 19.35 34.81
C ASN A 322 -23.40 17.82 34.80
N GLY A 323 -23.76 17.24 33.64
CA GLY A 323 -24.08 15.82 33.48
C GLY A 323 -25.49 15.38 33.90
N LYS A 324 -26.36 16.26 34.40
CA LYS A 324 -27.75 15.94 34.81
C LYS A 324 -28.76 16.23 33.70
N HIS A 325 -28.61 15.54 32.57
CA HIS A 325 -29.41 15.76 31.36
C HIS A 325 -29.94 14.46 30.74
N GLY A 326 -29.86 13.33 31.45
CA GLY A 326 -30.45 12.06 31.03
C GLY A 326 -31.96 12.00 31.29
N PHE A 327 -32.68 11.20 30.53
CA PHE A 327 -34.08 10.88 30.76
C PHE A 327 -34.35 9.38 30.62
N GLU A 328 -35.42 8.92 31.29
CA GLU A 328 -36.04 7.62 31.08
C GLU A 328 -37.53 7.82 30.80
N PHE A 329 -38.05 7.15 29.77
CA PHE A 329 -39.45 7.25 29.37
C PHE A 329 -40.03 5.85 29.17
N LYS A 330 -41.16 5.59 29.85
CA LYS A 330 -41.88 4.34 29.69
C LYS A 330 -42.91 4.47 28.58
N VAL A 331 -42.78 3.65 27.54
CA VAL A 331 -43.71 3.63 26.40
C VAL A 331 -45.11 3.22 26.90
N PRO A 332 -46.17 3.99 26.59
CA PRO A 332 -47.53 3.64 26.96
C PRO A 332 -47.94 2.27 26.40
N ASN A 333 -48.74 1.52 27.17
CA ASN A 333 -49.10 0.14 26.80
C ASN A 333 -49.92 0.02 25.50
N GLU A 334 -50.48 1.13 25.00
CA GLU A 334 -51.22 1.18 23.74
C GLU A 334 -50.33 1.00 22.50
N TYR A 335 -49.01 1.24 22.60
CA TYR A 335 -48.02 1.07 21.53
C TYR A 335 -47.21 -0.24 21.66
N ASN A 336 -47.80 -1.22 22.34
CA ASN A 336 -47.22 -2.55 22.57
C ASN A 336 -48.00 -3.61 21.77
N ASP A 337 -48.13 -3.39 20.47
CA ASP A 337 -49.06 -4.07 19.56
C ASP A 337 -48.38 -4.85 18.41
N ASP A 338 -47.06 -5.09 18.51
CA ASP A 338 -46.22 -5.73 17.48
C ASP A 338 -46.10 -4.92 16.15
N GLU A 339 -46.55 -3.66 16.11
CA GLU A 339 -46.34 -2.73 14.99
C GLU A 339 -45.09 -1.84 15.16
N ASN A 340 -44.66 -1.21 14.07
CA ASN A 340 -43.56 -0.24 14.09
C ASN A 340 -44.12 1.16 14.38
N HIS A 341 -43.63 1.81 15.44
CA HIS A 341 -43.98 3.18 15.79
C HIS A 341 -42.79 4.10 15.62
N ASP A 342 -43.02 5.30 15.10
CA ASP A 342 -41.97 6.32 14.95
C ASP A 342 -41.88 7.15 16.24
N ILE A 343 -40.69 7.15 16.84
CA ILE A 343 -40.42 7.86 18.09
C ILE A 343 -39.42 8.99 17.86
N LYS A 344 -39.85 10.22 18.13
CA LYS A 344 -39.05 11.45 17.97
C LYS A 344 -38.79 12.09 19.33
N LEU A 345 -37.54 12.49 19.57
CA LEU A 345 -37.14 13.32 20.71
C LEU A 345 -37.21 14.78 20.27
N ILE A 346 -38.05 15.59 20.92
CA ILE A 346 -38.33 16.98 20.56
C ILE A 346 -37.87 17.90 21.69
N GLY A 347 -37.06 18.90 21.36
CA GLY A 347 -36.59 19.92 22.32
C GLY A 347 -37.61 21.04 22.55
N SER A 348 -37.31 21.95 23.49
CA SER A 348 -38.18 23.09 23.85
C SER A 348 -38.46 24.06 22.69
N ASN A 349 -37.66 24.00 21.62
CA ASN A 349 -37.86 24.74 20.37
C ASN A 349 -38.80 24.04 19.36
N ASN A 350 -39.49 22.97 19.75
CA ASN A 350 -40.39 22.15 18.92
C ASN A 350 -39.70 21.47 17.71
N ARG A 351 -38.36 21.36 17.70
CA ARG A 351 -37.61 20.63 16.67
C ARG A 351 -37.25 19.22 17.11
N THR A 352 -37.26 18.29 16.16
CA THR A 352 -36.78 16.91 16.37
C THR A 352 -35.27 16.90 16.49
N VAL A 353 -34.78 16.50 17.66
CA VAL A 353 -33.35 16.39 18.00
C VAL A 353 -32.80 15.02 17.61
N SER A 354 -33.62 13.97 17.71
CA SER A 354 -33.27 12.59 17.32
C SER A 354 -34.54 11.78 17.01
N GLN A 355 -34.44 10.77 16.15
CA GLN A 355 -35.55 9.87 15.82
C GLN A 355 -35.09 8.40 15.78
N ILE A 356 -35.95 7.49 16.24
CA ILE A 356 -35.78 6.04 16.16
C ILE A 356 -37.12 5.38 15.80
N THR A 357 -37.07 4.16 15.28
CA THR A 357 -38.26 3.31 15.10
C THR A 357 -38.32 2.29 16.23
N TYR A 358 -39.44 2.24 16.93
CA TYR A 358 -39.69 1.29 18.02
C TYR A 358 -40.63 0.18 17.56
N ASN A 359 -40.23 -1.07 17.79
CA ASN A 359 -41.10 -2.23 17.63
C ASN A 359 -41.11 -2.99 18.96
N TYR A 360 -42.26 -2.99 19.64
CA TYR A 360 -42.44 -3.84 20.80
C TYR A 360 -42.75 -5.26 20.35
N ILE A 361 -41.75 -6.15 20.40
CA ILE A 361 -41.98 -7.58 20.21
C ILE A 361 -42.50 -8.12 21.54
N LYS A 362 -43.80 -8.39 21.61
CA LYS A 362 -44.44 -9.03 22.77
C LYS A 362 -43.64 -10.28 23.10
N GLY A 363 -43.06 -10.26 24.31
CA GLY A 363 -42.01 -11.16 24.82
C GLY A 363 -41.78 -12.40 23.97
N THR A 364 -40.55 -12.54 23.45
CA THR A 364 -39.99 -13.74 22.83
C THR A 364 -40.96 -14.92 22.86
N LYS A 365 -41.79 -15.04 21.81
CA LYS A 365 -42.16 -16.39 21.38
C LYS A 365 -40.81 -17.04 21.09
N ILE A 366 -40.31 -17.81 22.05
CA ILE A 366 -39.31 -18.84 21.78
C ILE A 366 -39.89 -19.55 20.56
N ALA A 367 -39.22 -19.38 19.41
CA ALA A 367 -39.61 -20.11 18.22
C ALA A 367 -39.68 -21.59 18.65
N PRO A 368 -40.75 -22.33 18.30
CA PRO A 368 -40.87 -23.72 18.72
C PRO A 368 -39.55 -24.44 18.48
N SER A 369 -39.08 -25.18 19.48
CA SER A 369 -37.87 -25.99 19.36
C SER A 369 -37.91 -26.76 18.03
N GLY A 370 -36.88 -26.61 17.21
CA GLY A 370 -36.84 -27.15 15.84
C GLY A 370 -37.04 -26.12 14.70
N THR A 371 -37.25 -24.83 15.02
CA THR A 371 -37.33 -23.78 13.99
C THR A 371 -35.93 -23.35 13.54
N ILE A 372 -35.67 -23.34 12.23
CA ILE A 372 -34.41 -22.82 11.67
C ILE A 372 -34.49 -21.30 11.50
N LYS A 373 -33.52 -20.57 12.06
CA LYS A 373 -33.33 -19.12 11.89
C LYS A 373 -31.91 -18.81 11.47
N GLY A 374 -31.71 -17.65 10.85
CA GLY A 374 -30.39 -17.19 10.45
C GLY A 374 -30.44 -15.82 9.78
N ALA A 375 -29.30 -15.15 9.73
CA ALA A 375 -29.17 -13.86 9.09
C ALA A 375 -27.73 -13.60 8.61
N PHE A 376 -27.61 -12.75 7.59
CA PHE A 376 -26.35 -12.13 7.21
C PHE A 376 -25.98 -10.99 8.16
N GLN A 377 -24.68 -10.73 8.32
CA GLN A 377 -24.19 -9.53 8.98
C GLN A 377 -24.40 -8.31 8.07
N THR A 378 -24.79 -7.18 8.64
CA THR A 378 -25.26 -6.00 7.90
C THR A 378 -24.13 -5.15 7.28
N ASN A 379 -22.88 -5.31 7.72
CA ASN A 379 -21.71 -4.57 7.24
C ASN A 379 -20.75 -5.47 6.46
N ILE A 380 -21.10 -5.78 5.21
CA ILE A 380 -20.23 -6.48 4.27
C ILE A 380 -19.36 -5.43 3.58
N LYS A 381 -18.03 -5.51 3.75
CA LYS A 381 -17.07 -4.55 3.17
C LYS A 381 -16.12 -5.16 2.13
N ASP A 382 -16.00 -6.49 2.13
CA ASP A 382 -15.01 -7.23 1.33
C ASP A 382 -15.68 -8.43 0.61
N THR A 383 -14.89 -9.29 -0.04
CA THR A 383 -15.34 -10.55 -0.65
C THR A 383 -15.74 -11.62 0.38
N LEU A 384 -15.78 -11.29 1.67
CA LEU A 384 -16.13 -12.20 2.75
C LEU A 384 -17.50 -11.86 3.34
N ILE A 385 -18.46 -12.77 3.18
CA ILE A 385 -19.77 -12.70 3.82
C ILE A 385 -19.72 -13.42 5.17
N ARG A 386 -20.28 -12.79 6.20
CA ARG A 386 -20.48 -13.39 7.51
C ARG A 386 -21.96 -13.49 7.84
N GLY A 387 -22.33 -14.49 8.62
CA GLY A 387 -23.69 -14.66 9.10
C GLY A 387 -23.82 -15.69 10.21
N TRP A 388 -25.03 -16.11 10.48
CA TRP A 388 -25.34 -17.22 11.37
C TRP A 388 -26.58 -17.96 10.91
N ILE A 389 -26.66 -19.24 11.26
CA ILE A 389 -27.86 -20.05 11.05
C ILE A 389 -27.90 -21.15 12.11
N ALA A 390 -29.06 -21.33 12.76
CA ALA A 390 -29.27 -22.26 13.84
C ALA A 390 -30.67 -22.86 13.79
N GLU A 391 -30.78 -24.13 14.18
CA GLU A 391 -32.04 -24.71 14.62
C GLU A 391 -32.21 -24.39 16.12
N ILE A 392 -33.23 -23.60 16.45
CA ILE A 392 -33.46 -23.13 17.82
C ILE A 392 -33.76 -24.32 18.73
N GLY A 393 -32.98 -24.47 19.79
CA GLY A 393 -33.01 -25.60 20.73
C GLY A 393 -31.98 -26.70 20.44
N ASN A 394 -31.27 -26.65 19.31
CA ASN A 394 -30.25 -27.63 18.93
C ASN A 394 -28.84 -27.03 18.96
N ASN A 395 -28.03 -27.46 19.93
CA ASN A 395 -26.65 -26.98 20.10
C ASN A 395 -25.66 -27.50 19.03
N ASN A 396 -26.09 -28.36 18.11
CA ASN A 396 -25.23 -28.87 17.05
C ASN A 396 -25.17 -27.86 15.87
N PRO A 397 -23.97 -27.62 15.31
CA PRO A 397 -23.82 -26.89 14.07
C PRO A 397 -24.66 -27.48 12.94
N ILE A 398 -25.25 -26.63 12.11
CA ILE A 398 -26.04 -27.04 10.95
C ILE A 398 -25.29 -26.74 9.65
N ASN A 399 -25.52 -27.59 8.64
CA ASN A 399 -25.08 -27.33 7.27
C ASN A 399 -26.15 -26.51 6.56
N ALA A 400 -25.73 -25.56 5.73
CA ALA A 400 -26.59 -24.69 4.93
C ALA A 400 -25.94 -24.45 3.57
N ASN A 401 -26.63 -23.75 2.67
CA ASN A 401 -26.04 -23.28 1.42
C ASN A 401 -26.16 -21.76 1.32
N ILE A 402 -25.20 -21.14 0.66
CA ILE A 402 -25.32 -19.80 0.11
C ILE A 402 -25.70 -19.94 -1.36
N GLU A 403 -26.80 -19.33 -1.78
CA GLU A 403 -27.18 -19.25 -3.19
C GLU A 403 -26.78 -17.88 -3.75
N ILE A 404 -26.07 -17.87 -4.88
CA ILE A 404 -25.75 -16.67 -5.65
C ILE A 404 -26.22 -16.90 -7.08
N GLU A 405 -27.20 -16.13 -7.52
CA GLU A 405 -27.75 -16.19 -8.90
C GLU A 405 -28.14 -17.60 -9.39
N GLY A 406 -28.54 -18.49 -8.47
CA GLY A 406 -28.95 -19.86 -8.75
C GLY A 406 -27.86 -20.93 -8.53
N GLU A 407 -26.61 -20.53 -8.27
CA GLU A 407 -25.54 -21.45 -7.87
C GLU A 407 -25.49 -21.63 -6.35
N LEU A 408 -25.38 -22.87 -5.89
CA LEU A 408 -25.41 -23.24 -4.46
C LEU A 408 -24.02 -23.60 -3.93
N PHE A 409 -23.61 -22.92 -2.87
CA PHE A 409 -22.34 -23.12 -2.19
C PHE A 409 -22.54 -23.63 -0.76
N PRO A 410 -22.04 -24.82 -0.40
CA PRO A 410 -22.24 -25.37 0.93
C PRO A 410 -21.43 -24.64 2.00
N ILE A 411 -22.07 -24.38 3.13
CA ILE A 411 -21.47 -23.77 4.33
C ILE A 411 -21.82 -24.57 5.58
N LYS A 412 -20.95 -24.49 6.60
CA LYS A 412 -21.20 -25.08 7.92
C LYS A 412 -21.17 -23.99 8.97
N ALA A 413 -22.23 -23.91 9.77
CA ALA A 413 -22.41 -22.89 10.79
C ALA A 413 -21.81 -23.34 12.14
N ASN A 414 -20.48 -23.40 12.22
CA ASN A 414 -19.75 -23.90 13.40
C ASN A 414 -18.84 -22.85 14.07
N ILE A 415 -18.99 -21.57 13.75
CA ILE A 415 -18.19 -20.49 14.32
C ILE A 415 -18.87 -19.99 15.59
N TYR A 416 -18.11 -19.90 16.69
CA TYR A 416 -18.61 -19.34 17.94
C TYR A 416 -18.79 -17.82 17.81
N ARG A 417 -19.94 -17.35 18.29
CA ARG A 417 -20.33 -15.95 18.30
C ARG A 417 -20.95 -15.62 19.65
N GLU A 418 -20.33 -14.68 20.36
CA GLU A 418 -20.76 -14.29 21.70
C GLU A 418 -22.15 -13.64 21.69
N ASP A 419 -22.45 -12.86 20.65
CA ASP A 419 -23.75 -12.22 20.47
C ASP A 419 -24.89 -13.25 20.33
N LEU A 420 -24.66 -14.39 19.65
CA LEU A 420 -25.65 -15.46 19.55
C LEU A 420 -25.93 -16.08 20.92
N LYS A 421 -24.89 -16.33 21.71
CA LYS A 421 -25.04 -16.85 23.08
C LYS A 421 -25.76 -15.86 23.99
N ARG A 422 -25.41 -14.57 23.94
CA ARG A 422 -26.08 -13.49 24.71
C ARG A 422 -27.56 -13.36 24.35
N ASN A 423 -27.93 -13.63 23.10
CA ASN A 423 -29.32 -13.61 22.62
C ASN A 423 -30.06 -14.95 22.78
N ASN A 424 -29.56 -15.88 23.61
CA ASN A 424 -30.14 -17.20 23.85
C ASN A 424 -30.31 -18.06 22.59
N ILE A 425 -29.46 -17.87 21.57
CA ILE A 425 -29.40 -18.74 20.39
C ILE A 425 -28.42 -19.87 20.72
N ASN A 426 -28.97 -20.93 21.32
CA ASN A 426 -28.25 -22.17 21.66
C ASN A 426 -26.96 -21.88 22.46
N ASN A 427 -25.86 -22.56 22.15
CA ASN A 427 -24.55 -22.37 22.80
C ASN A 427 -23.69 -21.26 22.17
N GLY A 428 -24.19 -20.57 21.13
CA GLY A 428 -23.47 -19.56 20.36
C GLY A 428 -22.59 -20.09 19.22
N VAL A 429 -22.48 -21.41 19.00
CA VAL A 429 -21.65 -22.02 17.94
C VAL A 429 -22.48 -22.23 16.67
N HIS A 430 -22.92 -21.12 16.07
CA HIS A 430 -23.84 -21.12 14.93
C HIS A 430 -23.51 -20.03 13.88
N GLY A 431 -22.34 -19.41 13.96
CA GLY A 431 -21.85 -18.48 12.95
C GLY A 431 -21.27 -19.19 11.73
N PHE A 432 -21.24 -18.51 10.58
CA PHE A 432 -20.53 -18.94 9.39
C PHE A 432 -19.78 -17.76 8.74
N GLU A 433 -18.76 -18.11 7.97
CA GLU A 433 -18.02 -17.22 7.09
C GLU A 433 -17.98 -17.85 5.70
N PHE A 434 -18.13 -17.04 4.66
CA PHE A 434 -18.17 -17.50 3.27
C PHE A 434 -17.46 -16.51 2.35
N ASN A 435 -16.40 -16.97 1.68
CA ASN A 435 -15.72 -16.18 0.66
C ASN A 435 -16.50 -16.25 -0.64
N ILE A 436 -16.77 -15.09 -1.23
CA ILE A 436 -17.44 -14.95 -2.51
C ILE A 436 -16.51 -15.47 -3.61
N PRO A 437 -17.00 -16.39 -4.47
CA PRO A 437 -16.25 -16.83 -5.64
C PRO A 437 -15.89 -15.66 -6.55
N SER A 438 -14.70 -15.71 -7.13
CA SER A 438 -14.10 -14.61 -7.93
C SER A 438 -14.98 -14.10 -9.07
N GLU A 439 -15.79 -14.98 -9.65
CA GLU A 439 -16.72 -14.73 -10.74
C GLU A 439 -17.85 -13.75 -10.36
N PHE A 440 -18.18 -13.63 -9.06
CA PHE A 440 -19.17 -12.67 -8.55
C PHE A 440 -18.52 -11.40 -7.96
N VAL A 441 -17.19 -11.23 -8.11
CA VAL A 441 -16.44 -10.02 -7.73
C VAL A 441 -16.22 -9.15 -8.97
N ASP A 442 -17.31 -8.86 -9.66
CA ASP A 442 -17.31 -8.21 -10.99
C ASP A 442 -17.74 -6.73 -10.94
N GLY A 443 -17.96 -6.19 -9.74
CA GLY A 443 -18.45 -4.83 -9.51
C GLY A 443 -19.94 -4.63 -9.80
N LYS A 444 -20.69 -5.70 -10.07
CA LYS A 444 -22.16 -5.67 -10.21
C LYS A 444 -22.84 -6.08 -8.92
N LYS A 445 -24.13 -5.77 -8.87
CA LYS A 445 -25.00 -6.02 -7.72
C LYS A 445 -25.57 -7.43 -7.82
N HIS A 446 -25.15 -8.33 -6.93
CA HIS A 446 -25.58 -9.72 -6.90
C HIS A 446 -26.59 -9.99 -5.79
N LYS A 447 -27.52 -10.90 -6.06
CA LYS A 447 -28.51 -11.39 -5.09
C LYS A 447 -27.97 -12.62 -4.38
N ILE A 448 -27.86 -12.54 -3.05
CA ILE A 448 -27.36 -13.64 -2.22
C ILE A 448 -28.47 -14.13 -1.28
N GLN A 449 -28.63 -15.44 -1.18
CA GLN A 449 -29.61 -16.07 -0.30
C GLN A 449 -28.96 -17.09 0.62
N LEU A 450 -29.37 -17.10 1.89
CA LEU A 450 -29.01 -18.13 2.84
C LEU A 450 -30.09 -19.21 2.80
N ILE A 451 -29.72 -20.41 2.37
CA ILE A 451 -30.62 -21.56 2.20
C ILE A 451 -30.38 -22.55 3.33
N GLY A 452 -31.42 -22.85 4.11
CA GLY A 452 -31.36 -23.82 5.20
C GLY A 452 -31.32 -25.28 4.70
N PRO A 453 -31.06 -26.24 5.61
CA PRO A 453 -31.01 -27.68 5.30
C PRO A 453 -32.19 -28.26 4.50
N ASN A 454 -33.38 -27.66 4.63
CA ASN A 454 -34.61 -28.10 3.96
C ASN A 454 -34.91 -27.32 2.67
N ASN A 455 -33.90 -26.71 2.04
CA ASN A 455 -34.03 -25.81 0.88
C ASN A 455 -34.93 -24.58 1.14
N SER A 456 -35.13 -24.20 2.40
CA SER A 456 -35.88 -22.99 2.76
C SER A 456 -34.99 -21.75 2.71
N ILE A 457 -35.49 -20.65 2.15
CA ILE A 457 -34.75 -19.39 2.16
C ILE A 457 -34.89 -18.73 3.53
N ILE A 458 -33.77 -18.60 4.24
CA ILE A 458 -33.71 -18.09 5.61
C ILE A 458 -33.46 -16.58 5.64
N SER A 459 -32.55 -16.09 4.79
CA SER A 459 -32.20 -14.67 4.69
C SER A 459 -31.82 -14.30 3.26
N LYS A 460 -31.98 -13.03 2.90
CA LYS A 460 -31.66 -12.50 1.57
C LYS A 460 -30.98 -11.14 1.72
N ILE A 461 -29.93 -10.93 0.95
CA ILE A 461 -29.28 -9.63 0.81
C ILE A 461 -29.00 -9.36 -0.66
N THR A 462 -28.63 -8.12 -0.95
CA THR A 462 -28.07 -7.75 -2.25
C THR A 462 -26.84 -6.91 -2.00
N HIS A 463 -25.72 -7.29 -2.61
CA HIS A 463 -24.45 -6.63 -2.38
C HIS A 463 -23.66 -6.51 -3.69
N THR A 464 -22.84 -5.48 -3.78
CA THR A 464 -21.93 -5.28 -4.90
C THR A 464 -20.53 -5.62 -4.40
N PHE A 465 -19.96 -6.71 -4.92
CA PHE A 465 -18.59 -7.10 -4.58
C PHE A 465 -17.65 -6.42 -5.56
N ILE A 466 -16.90 -5.45 -5.04
CA ILE A 466 -15.82 -4.79 -5.76
C ILE A 466 -14.54 -5.28 -5.12
N ASN A 467 -13.56 -5.66 -5.93
CA ASN A 467 -12.21 -5.82 -5.43
C ASN A 467 -11.65 -4.42 -5.15
N TYR A 468 -11.78 -3.95 -3.90
CA TYR A 468 -11.33 -2.62 -3.46
C TYR A 468 -9.80 -2.44 -3.43
N ASP A 469 -9.02 -3.38 -3.98
CA ASP A 469 -7.56 -3.33 -3.90
C ASP A 469 -6.86 -2.60 -5.06
N TYR A 470 -7.59 -2.09 -6.05
CA TYR A 470 -7.00 -1.28 -7.13
C TYR A 470 -7.41 0.18 -6.99
N GLU A 471 -6.85 0.87 -6.00
CA GLU A 471 -6.72 2.32 -6.07
C GLU A 471 -5.97 2.70 -7.36
N ASN A 472 -6.07 3.94 -7.84
CA ASN A 472 -5.37 4.46 -9.02
C ASN A 472 -3.82 4.47 -8.89
N ASN A 473 -3.25 3.60 -8.06
CA ASN A 473 -1.82 3.48 -7.78
C ASN A 473 -1.26 2.26 -8.53
N ILE A 474 -0.42 2.55 -9.52
CA ILE A 474 0.24 1.53 -10.33
C ILE A 474 1.20 0.63 -9.55
N GLU A 475 1.83 1.16 -8.50
CA GLU A 475 2.73 0.39 -7.64
C GLU A 475 1.97 -0.75 -6.97
N ARG A 476 0.73 -0.49 -6.55
CA ARG A 476 -0.14 -1.50 -5.93
C ARG A 476 -0.55 -2.60 -6.90
N PHE A 477 -0.74 -2.25 -8.18
CA PHE A 477 -0.98 -3.26 -9.22
C PHE A 477 0.24 -4.18 -9.34
N PHE A 478 1.46 -3.63 -9.43
CA PHE A 478 2.67 -4.44 -9.53
C PHE A 478 2.90 -5.29 -8.27
N SER A 479 2.69 -4.74 -7.07
CA SER A 479 2.69 -5.49 -5.81
C SER A 479 1.71 -6.66 -5.83
N HIS A 480 0.46 -6.45 -6.25
CA HIS A 480 -0.54 -7.51 -6.31
C HIS A 480 -0.19 -8.57 -7.36
N SER A 481 0.35 -8.14 -8.51
CA SER A 481 0.71 -9.04 -9.60
C SER A 481 1.78 -10.08 -9.22
N MET A 482 2.58 -9.82 -8.17
CA MET A 482 3.56 -10.79 -7.64
C MET A 482 2.91 -12.02 -6.98
N ILE A 483 1.64 -11.94 -6.58
CA ILE A 483 0.92 -13.02 -5.89
C ILE A 483 -0.37 -13.44 -6.62
N SER A 484 -0.76 -12.67 -7.63
CA SER A 484 -1.89 -12.95 -8.53
C SER A 484 -1.57 -12.45 -9.95
N PRO A 485 -0.92 -13.28 -10.79
CA PRO A 485 -0.43 -12.91 -12.13
C PRO A 485 -1.51 -12.95 -13.22
N GLU A 486 -2.79 -13.01 -12.87
CA GLU A 486 -3.91 -13.04 -13.82
C GLU A 486 -4.75 -11.77 -13.70
N ILE A 487 -4.88 -11.05 -14.82
CA ILE A 487 -5.74 -9.87 -14.91
C ILE A 487 -7.06 -10.29 -15.54
N VAL A 488 -8.12 -10.27 -14.73
CA VAL A 488 -9.48 -10.60 -15.14
C VAL A 488 -10.06 -9.50 -16.05
N LEU A 489 -10.81 -9.90 -17.07
CA LEU A 489 -11.46 -9.02 -18.04
C LEU A 489 -13.00 -9.01 -17.85
N PRO A 490 -13.71 -7.93 -18.23
CA PRO A 490 -13.16 -6.67 -18.73
C PRO A 490 -12.39 -5.89 -17.64
N PRO A 491 -11.32 -5.16 -17.98
CA PRO A 491 -10.56 -4.42 -16.98
C PRO A 491 -11.38 -3.23 -16.50
N ASP A 492 -11.33 -2.98 -15.19
CA ASP A 492 -11.81 -1.73 -14.59
C ASP A 492 -10.91 -0.54 -14.99
N GLU A 493 -11.33 0.69 -14.69
CA GLU A 493 -10.58 1.90 -15.04
C GLU A 493 -9.12 1.91 -14.52
N PRO A 494 -8.83 1.52 -13.27
CA PRO A 494 -7.46 1.37 -12.80
C PRO A 494 -6.63 0.40 -13.66
N LYS A 495 -7.13 -0.80 -13.95
CA LYS A 495 -6.43 -1.76 -14.81
C LYS A 495 -6.23 -1.21 -16.23
N LYS A 496 -7.21 -0.50 -16.80
CA LYS A 496 -7.03 0.16 -18.11
C LYS A 496 -5.87 1.15 -18.12
N LYS A 497 -5.68 1.93 -17.06
CA LYS A 497 -4.54 2.85 -16.94
C LYS A 497 -3.21 2.10 -16.89
N VAL A 498 -3.16 0.99 -16.16
CA VAL A 498 -1.98 0.13 -16.11
C VAL A 498 -1.67 -0.43 -17.50
N LEU A 499 -2.67 -1.01 -18.18
CA LEU A 499 -2.50 -1.54 -19.54
C LEU A 499 -2.04 -0.44 -20.51
N SER A 500 -2.59 0.77 -20.40
CA SER A 500 -2.13 1.92 -21.19
C SER A 500 -0.68 2.31 -20.87
N LEU A 501 -0.24 2.19 -19.61
CA LEU A 501 1.18 2.38 -19.31
C LEU A 501 2.03 1.27 -19.93
N MET A 502 1.59 0.01 -19.85
CA MET A 502 2.29 -1.14 -20.45
C MET A 502 2.49 -0.93 -21.96
N ASP A 503 1.50 -0.39 -22.67
CA ASP A 503 1.63 0.01 -24.08
C ASP A 503 2.68 1.12 -24.29
N ASN A 504 2.73 2.10 -23.41
CA ASN A 504 3.73 3.18 -23.49
C ASN A 504 5.14 2.68 -23.14
N ILE A 505 5.25 1.69 -22.26
CA ILE A 505 6.52 1.03 -21.95
C ILE A 505 7.00 0.23 -23.16
N ALA A 506 6.11 -0.49 -23.85
CA ALA A 506 6.44 -1.14 -25.11
C ALA A 506 7.02 -0.12 -26.12
N LYS A 507 6.33 1.00 -26.33
CA LYS A 507 6.81 2.09 -27.22
C LYS A 507 8.16 2.66 -26.79
N TYR A 508 8.36 2.86 -25.49
CA TYR A 508 9.63 3.32 -24.95
C TYR A 508 10.76 2.34 -25.28
N LEU A 509 10.57 1.05 -25.01
CA LEU A 509 11.55 -0.01 -25.25
C LEU A 509 11.86 -0.16 -26.74
N ILE A 510 10.84 -0.10 -27.61
CA ILE A 510 10.99 -0.12 -29.06
C ILE A 510 11.92 1.02 -29.53
N ASN A 511 11.81 2.20 -28.92
CA ASN A 511 12.63 3.36 -29.25
C ASN A 511 14.06 3.30 -28.67
N GLN A 512 14.40 2.33 -27.80
CA GLN A 512 15.76 2.13 -27.30
C GLN A 512 16.65 1.32 -28.25
N VAL A 513 16.07 0.70 -29.29
CA VAL A 513 16.80 -0.18 -30.20
C VAL A 513 17.57 0.64 -31.23
N GLU A 514 18.83 0.93 -30.93
CA GLU A 514 19.80 1.55 -31.86
C GLU A 514 20.64 0.48 -32.58
N GLU A 515 21.02 -0.58 -31.87
CA GLU A 515 21.68 -1.76 -32.41
C GLU A 515 20.66 -2.86 -32.66
N GLU A 516 20.79 -3.57 -33.77
CA GLU A 516 19.96 -4.72 -34.10
C GLU A 516 20.78 -6.02 -33.98
N PRO A 517 21.06 -6.56 -32.78
CA PRO A 517 21.69 -7.87 -32.64
C PRO A 517 20.82 -9.00 -33.20
N LEU A 518 21.43 -10.06 -33.75
CA LEU A 518 20.67 -11.18 -34.31
C LEU A 518 19.80 -11.85 -33.24
N VAL A 519 18.52 -12.07 -33.55
CA VAL A 519 17.58 -12.86 -32.74
C VAL A 519 17.33 -14.21 -33.41
N SER A 520 17.46 -15.32 -32.69
CA SER A 520 17.02 -16.63 -33.17
C SER A 520 15.68 -17.00 -32.56
N ILE A 521 14.70 -17.31 -33.42
CA ILE A 521 13.35 -17.72 -33.03
C ILE A 521 13.24 -19.21 -33.27
N ILE A 522 12.90 -19.97 -32.23
CA ILE A 522 12.78 -21.43 -32.28
C ILE A 522 11.31 -21.81 -32.31
N MET A 523 10.89 -22.51 -33.36
CA MET A 523 9.51 -22.91 -33.60
C MET A 523 9.42 -24.41 -33.90
N PRO A 524 9.19 -25.26 -32.89
CA PRO A 524 8.87 -26.66 -33.14
C PRO A 524 7.44 -26.80 -33.69
N THR A 525 7.22 -27.78 -34.56
CA THR A 525 5.89 -28.06 -35.11
C THR A 525 5.70 -29.55 -35.39
N TYR A 526 4.45 -30.01 -35.22
CA TYR A 526 4.03 -31.38 -35.53
C TYR A 526 2.52 -31.42 -35.83
N ASN A 527 2.16 -31.70 -37.07
CA ASN A 527 0.79 -31.75 -37.58
C ASN A 527 -0.03 -30.47 -37.28
N ARG A 528 0.36 -29.35 -37.88
CA ARG A 528 -0.15 -27.98 -37.65
C ARG A 528 -0.44 -27.20 -38.93
N GLU A 529 -0.84 -27.87 -40.01
CA GLU A 529 -1.10 -27.25 -41.32
C GLU A 529 -1.94 -25.96 -41.22
N GLU A 530 -3.04 -26.00 -40.46
CA GLU A 530 -4.00 -24.88 -40.37
C GLU A 530 -3.51 -23.68 -39.53
N MET A 531 -2.42 -23.83 -38.76
CA MET A 531 -2.01 -22.85 -37.76
C MET A 531 -0.62 -22.27 -38.01
N ILE A 532 0.29 -23.09 -38.54
CA ILE A 532 1.71 -22.73 -38.70
C ILE A 532 1.91 -21.49 -39.59
N THR A 533 1.05 -21.30 -40.59
CA THR A 533 1.13 -20.18 -41.53
C THR A 533 0.93 -18.83 -40.82
N ASN A 534 0.01 -18.75 -39.86
CA ASN A 534 -0.21 -17.54 -39.07
C ASN A 534 0.98 -17.25 -38.15
N ALA A 535 1.52 -18.28 -37.49
CA ALA A 535 2.67 -18.14 -36.61
C ALA A 535 3.90 -17.61 -37.39
N ILE A 536 4.22 -18.22 -38.54
CA ILE A 536 5.32 -17.77 -39.41
C ILE A 536 5.07 -16.35 -39.92
N SER A 537 3.85 -16.05 -40.39
CA SER A 537 3.50 -14.71 -40.89
C SER A 537 3.70 -13.64 -39.81
N SER A 538 3.29 -13.91 -38.57
CA SER A 538 3.48 -12.98 -37.43
C SER A 538 4.96 -12.67 -37.15
N VAL A 539 5.85 -13.63 -37.39
CA VAL A 539 7.31 -13.44 -37.29
C VAL A 539 7.84 -12.62 -38.47
N LEU A 540 7.41 -12.91 -39.69
CA LEU A 540 7.83 -12.19 -40.89
C LEU A 540 7.39 -10.72 -40.88
N GLU A 541 6.23 -10.44 -40.29
CA GLU A 541 5.65 -9.10 -40.15
C GLU A 541 6.34 -8.23 -39.08
N GLN A 542 7.21 -8.81 -38.25
CA GLN A 542 7.90 -8.10 -37.18
C GLN A 542 8.63 -6.85 -37.70
N SER A 543 8.56 -5.74 -36.95
CA SER A 543 9.26 -4.51 -37.29
C SER A 543 10.77 -4.62 -37.13
N TYR A 544 11.22 -5.51 -36.24
CA TYR A 544 12.61 -5.89 -36.09
C TYR A 544 13.05 -6.81 -37.23
N LYS A 545 14.11 -6.46 -37.97
CA LYS A 545 14.46 -7.17 -39.22
C LYS A 545 15.60 -8.17 -39.08
N ASN A 546 16.50 -7.99 -38.11
CA ASN A 546 17.66 -8.87 -37.92
C ASN A 546 17.33 -10.12 -37.08
N PHE A 547 16.58 -11.06 -37.65
CA PHE A 547 16.28 -12.34 -37.03
C PHE A 547 16.53 -13.51 -37.98
N GLU A 548 16.66 -14.71 -37.41
CA GLU A 548 16.48 -15.99 -38.10
C GLU A 548 15.33 -16.76 -37.44
N LEU A 549 14.48 -17.39 -38.24
CA LEU A 549 13.40 -18.25 -37.79
C LEU A 549 13.78 -19.69 -38.07
N ILE A 550 13.98 -20.48 -37.01
CA ILE A 550 14.34 -21.89 -37.10
C ILE A 550 13.08 -22.72 -36.83
N VAL A 551 12.49 -23.24 -37.90
CA VAL A 551 11.31 -24.10 -37.86
C VAL A 551 11.77 -25.55 -37.83
N ILE A 552 11.41 -26.28 -36.79
CA ILE A 552 11.74 -27.70 -36.62
C ILE A 552 10.48 -28.51 -36.82
N ASP A 553 10.34 -29.12 -37.99
CA ASP A 553 9.27 -30.07 -38.28
C ASP A 553 9.62 -31.43 -37.67
N ASP A 554 8.84 -31.86 -36.68
CA ASP A 554 9.08 -33.07 -35.90
C ASP A 554 8.44 -34.31 -36.56
N ALA A 555 8.75 -34.48 -37.85
CA ALA A 555 8.22 -35.51 -38.74
C ALA A 555 6.67 -35.46 -38.89
N SER A 556 6.12 -34.31 -39.28
CA SER A 556 4.69 -34.17 -39.56
C SER A 556 4.23 -35.15 -40.66
N SER A 557 3.04 -35.70 -40.44
CA SER A 557 2.36 -36.61 -41.38
C SER A 557 1.30 -35.92 -42.25
N ASP A 558 0.93 -34.68 -41.90
CA ASP A 558 0.03 -33.84 -42.69
C ASP A 558 0.83 -32.93 -43.66
N ASN A 559 0.18 -31.91 -44.21
CA ASN A 559 0.78 -31.01 -45.18
C ASN A 559 1.59 -29.86 -44.52
N THR A 560 1.86 -29.91 -43.21
CA THR A 560 2.61 -28.87 -42.46
C THR A 560 3.93 -28.51 -43.12
N LEU A 561 4.74 -29.51 -43.49
CA LEU A 561 6.05 -29.27 -44.10
C LEU A 561 5.96 -28.53 -45.44
N ASN A 562 4.92 -28.82 -46.23
CA ASN A 562 4.71 -28.11 -47.50
C ASN A 562 4.23 -26.68 -47.25
N ALA A 563 3.32 -26.46 -46.28
CA ALA A 563 2.88 -25.12 -45.90
C ALA A 563 4.04 -24.23 -45.44
N ILE A 564 5.04 -24.79 -44.73
CA ILE A 564 6.25 -24.06 -44.33
C ILE A 564 7.11 -23.72 -45.56
N LYS A 565 7.24 -24.63 -46.52
CA LYS A 565 8.04 -24.43 -47.74
C LYS A 565 7.45 -23.39 -48.71
N GLU A 566 6.19 -23.00 -48.55
CA GLU A 566 5.58 -21.93 -49.33
C GLU A 566 6.15 -20.54 -48.99
N PHE A 567 6.79 -20.38 -47.83
CA PHE A 567 7.45 -19.14 -47.44
C PHE A 567 8.85 -19.02 -48.05
N ASP A 568 8.99 -18.20 -49.10
CA ASP A 568 10.27 -17.85 -49.72
C ASP A 568 10.95 -16.67 -49.00
N ASP A 569 11.46 -16.91 -47.79
CA ASP A 569 12.23 -15.92 -47.03
C ASP A 569 13.56 -16.51 -46.54
N CYS A 570 14.67 -15.88 -46.90
CA CYS A 570 16.02 -16.33 -46.58
C CYS A 570 16.34 -16.38 -45.08
N ARG A 571 15.51 -15.76 -44.24
CA ARG A 571 15.63 -15.79 -42.77
C ARG A 571 15.03 -17.06 -42.16
N ILE A 572 14.25 -17.83 -42.94
CA ILE A 572 13.63 -19.07 -42.48
C ILE A 572 14.60 -20.24 -42.72
N LYS A 573 14.89 -20.98 -41.66
CA LYS A 573 15.64 -22.22 -41.68
C LYS A 573 14.72 -23.36 -41.27
N ILE A 574 14.49 -24.29 -42.19
CA ILE A 574 13.66 -25.47 -41.96
C ILE A 574 14.57 -26.65 -41.61
N ILE A 575 14.30 -27.30 -40.49
CA ILE A 575 14.93 -28.55 -40.07
C ILE A 575 13.83 -29.60 -40.00
N ASN A 576 13.99 -30.69 -40.73
CA ASN A 576 13.05 -31.80 -40.71
C ASN A 576 13.66 -32.99 -39.98
N ASN A 577 13.02 -33.45 -38.91
CA ASN A 577 13.43 -34.65 -38.19
C ASN A 577 13.05 -35.91 -38.97
N GLU A 578 13.88 -36.95 -38.90
CA GLU A 578 13.59 -38.23 -39.57
C GLU A 578 12.43 -39.01 -38.91
N SER A 579 12.17 -38.75 -37.63
CA SER A 579 11.07 -39.31 -36.85
C SER A 579 10.61 -38.30 -35.80
N ASN A 580 9.44 -38.52 -35.19
CA ASN A 580 8.94 -37.66 -34.12
C ASN A 580 9.79 -37.87 -32.86
N LEU A 581 10.56 -36.86 -32.49
CA LEU A 581 11.51 -36.85 -31.37
C LEU A 581 10.91 -36.22 -30.10
N GLY A 582 9.77 -35.53 -30.22
CA GLY A 582 9.14 -34.78 -29.14
C GLY A 582 9.65 -33.34 -29.04
N VAL A 583 8.88 -32.52 -28.31
CA VAL A 583 9.07 -31.06 -28.24
C VAL A 583 10.45 -30.65 -27.68
N SER A 584 10.94 -31.31 -26.63
CA SER A 584 12.21 -30.96 -25.99
C SER A 584 13.40 -31.17 -26.92
N LYS A 585 13.45 -32.33 -27.61
CA LYS A 585 14.50 -32.64 -28.58
C LYS A 585 14.47 -31.70 -29.76
N SER A 586 13.28 -31.43 -30.30
CA SER A 586 13.09 -30.48 -31.40
C SER A 586 13.55 -29.07 -31.03
N ARG A 587 13.23 -28.59 -29.82
CA ARG A 587 13.71 -27.29 -29.33
C ARG A 587 15.23 -27.29 -29.09
N ASN A 588 15.82 -28.38 -28.61
CA ASN A 588 17.28 -28.49 -28.43
C ASN A 588 18.03 -28.51 -29.77
N ILE A 589 17.48 -29.14 -30.81
CA ILE A 589 18.01 -29.06 -32.18
C ILE A 589 17.98 -27.60 -32.66
N GLY A 590 16.87 -26.90 -32.44
CA GLY A 590 16.76 -25.46 -32.75
C GLY A 590 17.80 -24.61 -32.00
N LEU A 591 17.96 -24.85 -30.69
CA LEU A 591 18.93 -24.14 -29.84
C LEU A 591 20.37 -24.34 -30.31
N LYS A 592 20.72 -25.57 -30.72
CA LYS A 592 22.07 -25.89 -31.22
C LYS A 592 22.39 -25.15 -32.53
N GLU A 593 21.38 -24.95 -33.36
CA GLU A 593 21.52 -24.28 -34.66
C GLU A 593 21.42 -22.75 -34.58
N ALA A 594 20.94 -22.22 -33.46
CA ALA A 594 20.74 -20.80 -33.23
C ALA A 594 22.06 -20.01 -33.19
N LYS A 595 22.08 -18.86 -33.87
CA LYS A 595 23.23 -17.96 -33.99
C LYS A 595 23.03 -16.62 -33.31
N GLY A 596 21.79 -16.29 -32.96
CA GLY A 596 21.39 -15.04 -32.35
C GLY A 596 22.05 -14.79 -30.99
N LYS A 597 22.24 -13.51 -30.68
CA LYS A 597 22.61 -13.04 -29.33
C LYS A 597 21.49 -13.33 -28.34
N TYR A 598 20.24 -13.18 -28.81
CA TYR A 598 19.03 -13.45 -28.04
C TYR A 598 18.26 -14.61 -28.69
N ILE A 599 17.68 -15.45 -27.83
CA ILE A 599 16.88 -16.61 -28.19
C ILE A 599 15.45 -16.36 -27.72
N MET A 600 14.50 -16.62 -28.62
CA MET A 600 13.07 -16.50 -28.37
C MET A 600 12.34 -17.74 -28.90
N TYR A 601 11.14 -17.99 -28.40
CA TYR A 601 10.36 -19.18 -28.74
C TYR A 601 8.97 -18.78 -29.19
N LEU A 602 8.50 -19.37 -30.28
CA LEU A 602 7.11 -19.24 -30.70
C LEU A 602 6.59 -20.62 -31.10
N ASP A 603 5.57 -21.08 -30.40
CA ASP A 603 4.86 -22.30 -30.73
C ASP A 603 3.98 -22.06 -31.97
N SER A 604 3.92 -23.07 -32.83
CA SER A 604 3.23 -23.05 -34.13
C SER A 604 1.72 -22.73 -34.12
N ASP A 605 1.10 -22.61 -32.95
CA ASP A 605 -0.31 -22.23 -32.73
C ASP A 605 -0.49 -20.90 -32.01
N ASN A 606 0.58 -20.13 -31.82
CA ASN A 606 0.57 -18.81 -31.22
C ASN A 606 1.13 -17.76 -32.19
N ASP A 607 0.89 -16.49 -31.89
CA ASP A 607 1.42 -15.39 -32.67
C ASP A 607 1.83 -14.20 -31.80
N TRP A 608 2.56 -13.28 -32.44
CA TRP A 608 3.07 -12.07 -31.83
C TRP A 608 2.56 -10.83 -32.55
N GLU A 609 2.36 -9.77 -31.78
CA GLU A 609 2.13 -8.44 -32.31
C GLU A 609 3.39 -7.91 -33.01
N LYS A 610 3.19 -7.02 -33.99
CA LYS A 610 4.22 -6.52 -34.93
C LYS A 610 5.53 -6.05 -34.31
N ASP A 611 5.52 -5.48 -33.10
CA ASP A 611 6.73 -4.93 -32.46
C ASP A 611 7.27 -5.79 -31.30
N TYR A 612 6.80 -7.03 -31.13
CA TYR A 612 7.20 -7.92 -30.03
C TYR A 612 8.71 -8.13 -29.96
N LEU A 613 9.35 -8.50 -31.08
CA LEU A 613 10.80 -8.72 -31.12
C LEU A 613 11.56 -7.45 -30.74
N LYS A 614 11.12 -6.30 -31.24
CA LYS A 614 11.78 -5.00 -31.02
C LYS A 614 11.64 -4.55 -29.56
N ALA A 615 10.45 -4.72 -28.95
CA ALA A 615 10.24 -4.43 -27.54
C ALA A 615 11.09 -5.35 -26.63
N THR A 616 11.19 -6.63 -26.98
CA THR A 616 12.00 -7.61 -26.24
C THR A 616 13.49 -7.31 -26.34
N VAL A 617 14.01 -6.99 -27.53
CA VAL A 617 15.41 -6.53 -27.72
C VAL A 617 15.67 -5.24 -26.95
N GLY A 618 14.75 -4.27 -27.01
CA GLY A 618 14.83 -3.03 -26.22
C GLY A 618 14.90 -3.28 -24.70
N SER A 619 14.29 -4.36 -24.22
CA SER A 619 14.35 -4.77 -22.81
C SER A 619 15.77 -5.21 -22.44
N PHE A 620 16.43 -6.04 -23.25
CA PHE A 620 17.83 -6.43 -23.02
C PHE A 620 18.82 -5.27 -23.15
N ILE A 621 18.55 -4.30 -24.04
CA ILE A 621 19.37 -3.07 -24.14
C ILE A 621 19.24 -2.24 -22.86
N ARG A 622 18.00 -2.10 -22.36
CA ARG A 622 17.72 -1.34 -21.13
C ARG A 622 18.27 -2.02 -19.87
N LEU A 623 18.38 -3.34 -19.89
CA LEU A 623 18.80 -4.21 -18.78
C LEU A 623 20.00 -5.07 -19.25
N PRO A 624 21.19 -4.49 -19.38
CA PRO A 624 22.35 -5.19 -19.94
C PRO A 624 22.85 -6.35 -19.08
N ASP A 625 22.41 -6.44 -17.81
CA ASP A 625 22.69 -7.54 -16.90
C ASP A 625 21.61 -8.64 -16.90
N ALA A 626 20.57 -8.50 -17.72
CA ALA A 626 19.53 -9.52 -17.86
C ALA A 626 20.05 -10.72 -18.66
N ASP A 627 20.00 -11.91 -18.06
CA ASP A 627 20.20 -13.17 -18.76
C ASP A 627 18.91 -13.64 -19.45
N ALA A 628 17.76 -13.25 -18.89
CA ALA A 628 16.44 -13.54 -19.44
C ALA A 628 15.42 -12.44 -19.13
N VAL A 629 14.38 -12.38 -19.96
CA VAL A 629 13.22 -11.49 -19.78
C VAL A 629 11.94 -12.24 -20.11
N TYR A 630 10.82 -11.84 -19.51
CA TYR A 630 9.51 -12.23 -19.99
C TYR A 630 8.51 -11.09 -19.97
N SER A 631 7.52 -11.14 -20.88
CA SER A 631 6.46 -10.15 -20.97
C SER A 631 5.10 -10.72 -20.56
N GLY A 632 4.07 -9.87 -20.58
CA GLY A 632 2.68 -10.30 -20.48
C GLY A 632 2.17 -10.92 -21.78
N GLN A 633 1.04 -11.62 -21.68
CA GLN A 633 0.43 -12.36 -22.77
C GLN A 633 -1.10 -12.24 -22.74
N TYR A 634 -1.73 -12.01 -23.89
CA TYR A 634 -3.18 -12.14 -24.07
C TYR A 634 -3.54 -13.63 -24.19
N VAL A 635 -4.46 -14.11 -23.36
CA VAL A 635 -4.94 -15.48 -23.43
C VAL A 635 -6.33 -15.50 -24.04
N TYR A 636 -6.47 -16.07 -25.23
CA TYR A 636 -7.71 -16.17 -25.98
C TYR A 636 -8.45 -17.48 -25.69
N GLU A 637 -9.78 -17.44 -25.82
CA GLU A 637 -10.62 -18.62 -25.92
C GLU A 637 -10.41 -19.35 -27.26
N LYS A 638 -11.02 -20.54 -27.41
CA LYS A 638 -10.83 -21.42 -28.58
C LYS A 638 -11.23 -20.75 -29.91
N ASP A 639 -12.12 -19.76 -29.86
CA ASP A 639 -12.63 -19.05 -31.05
C ASP A 639 -11.68 -17.98 -31.61
N LYS A 640 -10.55 -17.69 -30.94
CA LYS A 640 -9.61 -16.60 -31.27
C LYS A 640 -10.21 -15.19 -31.22
N GLU A 641 -11.48 -15.03 -30.90
CA GLU A 641 -12.16 -13.73 -30.93
C GLU A 641 -12.20 -13.08 -29.54
N LYS A 642 -12.28 -13.90 -28.49
CA LYS A 642 -12.47 -13.41 -27.13
C LYS A 642 -11.24 -13.64 -26.27
N ILE A 643 -10.72 -12.55 -25.70
CA ILE A 643 -9.68 -12.62 -24.67
C ILE A 643 -10.34 -13.11 -23.37
N LYS A 644 -9.83 -14.23 -22.84
CA LYS A 644 -10.27 -14.84 -21.59
C LYS A 644 -9.71 -14.08 -20.38
N TYR A 645 -8.41 -13.81 -20.40
CA TYR A 645 -7.69 -13.02 -19.39
C TYR A 645 -6.33 -12.56 -19.94
N ILE A 646 -5.65 -11.67 -19.22
CA ILE A 646 -4.25 -11.33 -19.49
C ILE A 646 -3.38 -12.00 -18.44
N ARG A 647 -2.32 -12.68 -18.87
CA ARG A 647 -1.33 -13.28 -17.98
C ARG A 647 -0.14 -12.35 -17.86
N TYR A 648 0.05 -11.76 -16.68
CA TYR A 648 1.23 -10.97 -16.34
C TYR A 648 1.37 -10.88 -14.81
N GLY A 649 2.56 -11.25 -14.31
CA GLY A 649 2.94 -11.05 -12.92
C GLY A 649 4.35 -10.49 -12.84
N THR A 650 4.56 -9.51 -11.97
CA THR A 650 5.93 -9.13 -11.57
C THR A 650 6.59 -10.34 -10.92
N ILE A 651 7.84 -10.61 -11.27
CA ILE A 651 8.47 -11.90 -10.95
C ILE A 651 8.52 -12.16 -9.44
N ASN A 652 7.90 -13.27 -9.05
CA ASN A 652 7.98 -13.86 -7.72
C ASN A 652 8.56 -15.27 -7.85
N LYS A 653 9.83 -15.45 -7.42
CA LYS A 653 10.55 -16.73 -7.55
C LYS A 653 9.94 -17.84 -6.71
N GLY A 654 9.40 -17.49 -5.53
CA GLY A 654 8.72 -18.44 -4.63
C GLY A 654 7.41 -18.95 -5.24
N LEU A 655 6.60 -18.05 -5.81
CA LEU A 655 5.39 -18.44 -6.53
C LEU A 655 5.71 -19.22 -7.80
N LEU A 656 6.74 -18.83 -8.56
CA LEU A 656 7.08 -19.55 -9.80
C LEU A 656 7.58 -20.96 -9.52
N SER A 657 8.27 -21.18 -8.39
CA SER A 657 8.65 -22.53 -7.93
C SER A 657 7.45 -23.37 -7.49
N ASN A 658 6.34 -22.73 -7.13
CA ASN A 658 5.11 -23.38 -6.71
C ASN A 658 4.14 -23.66 -7.88
N ARG A 659 4.02 -22.73 -8.84
CA ARG A 659 3.10 -22.84 -9.97
C ARG A 659 3.60 -22.05 -11.17
N ASN A 660 3.62 -22.66 -12.34
CA ASN A 660 3.96 -21.96 -13.58
C ASN A 660 2.92 -20.90 -13.94
N TYR A 661 3.37 -19.66 -14.14
CA TYR A 661 2.60 -18.55 -14.72
C TYR A 661 3.37 -17.79 -15.81
N VAL A 662 4.53 -18.29 -16.22
CA VAL A 662 5.33 -17.70 -17.29
C VAL A 662 5.32 -18.66 -18.47
N ASP A 663 4.85 -18.17 -19.61
CA ASP A 663 4.74 -18.97 -20.82
C ASP A 663 6.01 -18.83 -21.66
N LEU A 664 6.40 -19.90 -22.35
CA LEU A 664 7.60 -19.88 -23.19
C LEU A 664 7.46 -18.90 -24.37
N ASN A 665 6.25 -18.69 -24.88
CA ASN A 665 5.97 -17.80 -26.01
C ASN A 665 6.16 -16.31 -25.69
N CYS A 666 6.30 -15.97 -24.41
CA CYS A 666 6.64 -14.62 -23.95
C CYS A 666 7.93 -14.58 -23.12
N TYR A 667 8.72 -15.66 -23.12
CA TYR A 667 10.01 -15.78 -22.43
C TYR A 667 11.16 -15.73 -23.43
N SER A 668 12.22 -15.02 -23.09
CA SER A 668 13.38 -14.84 -23.96
C SER A 668 14.65 -14.80 -23.13
N HIS A 669 15.76 -15.29 -23.68
CA HIS A 669 17.03 -15.33 -22.95
C HIS A 669 18.22 -15.03 -23.85
N THR A 670 19.33 -14.68 -23.23
CA THR A 670 20.61 -14.55 -23.92
C THR A 670 21.10 -15.93 -24.36
N ARG A 671 21.81 -15.99 -25.49
CA ARG A 671 22.47 -17.23 -25.88
C ARG A 671 23.50 -17.70 -24.83
N LYS A 672 24.13 -16.75 -24.14
CA LYS A 672 25.11 -16.99 -23.07
C LYS A 672 24.57 -17.93 -21.98
N ILE A 673 23.39 -17.66 -21.41
CA ILE A 673 22.84 -18.50 -20.33
C ILE A 673 22.52 -19.93 -20.82
N TYR A 674 22.16 -20.10 -22.09
CA TYR A 674 22.01 -21.42 -22.70
C TYR A 674 23.36 -22.15 -22.83
N GLU A 675 24.41 -21.46 -23.24
CA GLU A 675 25.76 -22.05 -23.34
C GLU A 675 26.31 -22.46 -21.97
N GLU A 676 25.94 -21.74 -20.91
CA GLU A 676 26.36 -22.03 -19.53
C GLU A 676 25.52 -23.14 -18.86
N LEU A 677 24.19 -23.13 -19.04
CA LEU A 677 23.26 -23.99 -18.27
C LEU A 677 22.57 -25.07 -19.11
N GLY A 678 22.77 -25.10 -20.43
CA GLY A 678 22.16 -26.04 -21.36
C GLY A 678 20.67 -25.79 -21.64
N GLY A 679 20.11 -26.57 -22.57
CA GLY A 679 18.74 -26.43 -23.06
C GLY A 679 17.65 -27.17 -22.25
N PHE A 680 16.62 -27.64 -22.95
CA PHE A 680 15.48 -28.38 -22.39
C PHE A 680 15.89 -29.80 -21.97
N ASP A 681 15.25 -30.35 -20.92
CA ASP A 681 15.40 -31.76 -20.59
C ASP A 681 14.58 -32.63 -21.56
N GLU A 682 15.28 -33.47 -22.31
CA GLU A 682 14.71 -34.40 -23.29
C GLU A 682 13.94 -35.57 -22.65
N ASN A 683 14.03 -35.76 -21.33
CA ASN A 683 13.25 -36.75 -20.60
C ASN A 683 11.87 -36.23 -20.15
N LEU A 684 11.61 -34.93 -20.32
CA LEU A 684 10.31 -34.32 -20.03
C LEU A 684 9.49 -34.19 -21.32
N GLU A 685 8.22 -34.61 -21.25
CA GLU A 685 7.24 -34.45 -22.33
C GLU A 685 6.33 -33.24 -22.09
N ARG A 686 6.15 -32.83 -20.83
CA ARG A 686 5.32 -31.70 -20.38
C ARG A 686 6.06 -30.89 -19.32
N PHE A 687 5.67 -29.62 -19.17
CA PHE A 687 6.30 -28.65 -18.24
C PHE A 687 7.78 -28.39 -18.55
N VAL A 688 8.18 -28.67 -19.79
CA VAL A 688 9.54 -28.50 -20.31
C VAL A 688 9.97 -27.03 -20.28
N ASP A 689 9.00 -26.13 -20.50
CA ASP A 689 9.11 -24.69 -20.37
C ASP A 689 9.35 -24.27 -18.92
N TRP A 690 8.53 -24.79 -18.00
CA TRP A 690 8.64 -24.48 -16.58
C TRP A 690 10.00 -24.90 -16.02
N ASP A 691 10.48 -26.09 -16.38
CA ASP A 691 11.79 -26.59 -15.97
C ASP A 691 12.94 -25.67 -16.44
N LEU A 692 12.91 -25.24 -17.71
CA LEU A 692 13.91 -24.32 -18.26
C LEU A 692 13.88 -22.97 -17.57
N ILE A 693 12.68 -22.38 -17.42
CA ILE A 693 12.49 -21.07 -16.79
C ILE A 693 12.98 -21.10 -15.34
N LEU A 694 12.66 -22.15 -14.58
CA LEU A 694 13.14 -22.32 -13.20
C LEU A 694 14.65 -22.46 -13.14
N LYS A 695 15.27 -23.22 -14.05
CA LYS A 695 16.73 -23.36 -14.14
C LYS A 695 17.40 -22.01 -14.38
N TYR A 696 16.95 -21.26 -15.38
CA TYR A 696 17.55 -19.96 -15.74
C TYR A 696 17.27 -18.88 -14.68
N MET A 697 16.08 -18.85 -14.07
CA MET A 697 15.77 -17.94 -12.95
C MET A 697 16.62 -18.24 -11.69
N THR A 698 16.97 -19.50 -11.48
CA THR A 698 17.74 -19.94 -10.31
C THR A 698 19.19 -19.47 -10.39
N PHE A 699 19.83 -19.63 -11.54
CA PHE A 699 21.26 -19.38 -11.71
C PHE A 699 21.59 -18.10 -12.50
N GLY A 700 20.63 -17.51 -13.19
CA GLY A 700 20.77 -16.24 -13.92
C GLY A 700 19.82 -15.15 -13.44
N ARG A 701 19.87 -14.00 -14.12
CA ARG A 701 19.02 -12.84 -13.86
C ARG A 701 17.85 -12.75 -14.85
N THR A 702 16.68 -13.14 -14.39
CA THR A 702 15.41 -13.01 -15.14
C THR A 702 14.65 -11.76 -14.71
N TYR A 703 14.21 -10.94 -15.67
CA TYR A 703 13.36 -9.77 -15.40
C TYR A 703 11.95 -9.93 -15.95
N SER A 704 10.94 -9.49 -15.19
CA SER A 704 9.57 -9.31 -15.70
C SER A 704 9.43 -7.93 -16.35
N ILE A 705 8.94 -7.89 -17.59
CA ILE A 705 8.80 -6.66 -18.37
C ILE A 705 7.31 -6.36 -18.64
N PRO A 706 6.79 -5.23 -18.15
CA PRO A 706 5.37 -4.89 -18.24
C PRO A 706 4.95 -4.37 -19.63
N PHE A 707 4.98 -5.21 -20.64
CA PHE A 707 4.27 -5.02 -21.92
C PHE A 707 3.52 -6.30 -22.31
N ILE A 708 2.52 -6.20 -23.19
CA ILE A 708 1.72 -7.36 -23.65
C ILE A 708 1.67 -7.33 -25.17
N MET A 709 2.36 -8.29 -25.81
CA MET A 709 2.49 -8.35 -27.27
C MET A 709 2.56 -9.81 -27.79
N SER A 710 2.20 -10.77 -26.95
CA SER A 710 2.10 -12.19 -27.29
C SER A 710 0.66 -12.66 -27.14
N ASN A 711 0.19 -13.44 -28.11
CA ASN A 711 -1.16 -13.97 -28.19
C ASN A 711 -1.12 -15.49 -28.02
N TYR A 712 -1.73 -15.97 -26.95
CA TYR A 712 -1.85 -17.39 -26.65
C TYR A 712 -3.27 -17.88 -26.88
N TYR A 713 -3.38 -19.01 -27.55
CA TYR A 713 -4.65 -19.57 -27.96
C TYR A 713 -4.98 -20.87 -27.24
N PHE A 714 -5.90 -20.81 -26.28
CA PHE A 714 -6.23 -21.97 -25.46
C PHE A 714 -7.08 -22.99 -26.24
N ASN A 715 -6.64 -24.24 -26.28
CA ASN A 715 -7.37 -25.40 -26.84
C ASN A 715 -7.72 -25.32 -28.34
N ILE A 716 -6.89 -24.68 -29.15
CA ILE A 716 -7.14 -24.61 -30.59
C ILE A 716 -6.63 -25.84 -31.34
N ALA A 717 -5.52 -26.44 -30.92
CA ALA A 717 -5.01 -27.68 -31.50
C ALA A 717 -5.43 -28.93 -30.70
N GLU A 718 -5.94 -29.95 -31.41
CA GLU A 718 -6.36 -31.23 -30.81
C GLU A 718 -5.18 -32.00 -30.21
N ASN A 719 -3.98 -31.87 -30.77
CA ASN A 719 -2.76 -32.52 -30.30
C ASN A 719 -1.94 -31.65 -29.31
N SER A 720 -2.54 -30.65 -28.68
CA SER A 720 -1.83 -29.82 -27.70
C SER A 720 -1.46 -30.63 -26.45
N ILE A 721 -0.16 -30.62 -26.11
CA ILE A 721 0.39 -31.34 -24.94
C ILE A 721 -0.24 -30.83 -23.64
N SER A 722 -0.66 -29.56 -23.57
CA SER A 722 -1.31 -28.97 -22.40
C SER A 722 -2.59 -29.70 -21.99
N ASN A 723 -3.24 -30.39 -22.94
CA ASN A 723 -4.49 -31.12 -22.73
C ASN A 723 -4.29 -32.56 -22.27
N ASN A 724 -3.06 -33.08 -22.26
CA ASN A 724 -2.79 -34.44 -21.85
C ASN A 724 -2.69 -34.54 -20.32
N THR A 725 -3.80 -34.88 -19.66
CA THR A 725 -3.88 -35.03 -18.20
C THR A 725 -3.02 -36.16 -17.64
N LYS A 726 -2.63 -37.15 -18.46
CA LYS A 726 -1.74 -38.25 -18.04
C LYS A 726 -0.33 -37.77 -17.70
N LEU A 727 0.09 -36.62 -18.24
CA LEU A 727 1.41 -36.04 -18.04
C LEU A 727 1.45 -35.04 -16.86
N LEU A 728 0.36 -34.87 -16.11
CA LEU A 728 0.33 -33.94 -14.98
C LEU A 728 1.32 -34.33 -13.88
N SER A 729 1.60 -35.62 -13.69
CA SER A 729 2.61 -36.09 -12.73
C SER A 729 4.04 -35.68 -13.07
N GLN A 730 4.32 -35.23 -14.30
CA GLN A 730 5.64 -34.67 -14.62
C GLN A 730 5.90 -33.33 -13.92
N SER A 731 4.86 -32.67 -13.40
CA SER A 731 5.05 -31.49 -12.54
C SER A 731 5.83 -31.83 -11.27
N ASP A 732 5.61 -33.01 -10.68
CA ASP A 732 6.36 -33.47 -9.51
C ASP A 732 7.86 -33.59 -9.82
N ILE A 733 8.21 -34.07 -11.03
CA ILE A 733 9.60 -34.16 -11.48
C ILE A 733 10.25 -32.78 -11.58
N VAL A 734 9.53 -31.78 -12.11
CA VAL A 734 10.02 -30.40 -12.23
C VAL A 734 10.22 -29.78 -10.84
N ILE A 735 9.30 -30.03 -9.91
CA ILE A 735 9.38 -29.58 -8.52
C ILE A 735 10.59 -30.20 -7.82
N ASP A 736 10.79 -31.51 -7.93
CA ASP A 736 11.92 -32.22 -7.35
C ASP A 736 13.26 -31.67 -7.86
N LYS A 737 13.37 -31.45 -9.18
CA LYS A 737 14.54 -30.79 -9.78
C LYS A 737 14.75 -29.38 -9.25
N GLN A 738 13.68 -28.62 -9.04
CA GLN A 738 13.81 -27.28 -8.49
C GLN A 738 14.28 -27.31 -7.03
N HIS A 739 13.86 -28.28 -6.23
CA HIS A 739 14.41 -28.50 -4.89
C HIS A 739 15.91 -28.80 -4.95
N GLU A 740 16.34 -29.66 -5.88
CA GLU A 740 17.76 -29.98 -6.10
C GLU A 740 18.55 -28.71 -6.47
N ARG A 741 18.12 -27.96 -7.48
CA ARG A 741 18.77 -26.70 -7.90
C ARG A 741 18.87 -25.68 -6.77
N MET A 742 17.81 -25.54 -5.95
CA MET A 742 17.83 -24.65 -4.80
C MET A 742 18.79 -25.11 -3.71
N SER A 743 18.99 -26.43 -3.55
CA SER A 743 19.97 -26.99 -2.61
C SER A 743 21.42 -26.85 -3.09
N GLU A 744 21.63 -26.87 -4.41
CA GLU A 744 22.92 -26.68 -5.07
C GLU A 744 23.33 -25.21 -5.18
N LYS A 745 22.38 -24.27 -5.10
CA LYS A 745 22.66 -22.84 -5.21
C LYS A 745 23.59 -22.39 -4.07
N ILE A 746 24.81 -22.01 -4.44
CA ILE A 746 25.84 -21.51 -3.52
C ILE A 746 25.74 -19.99 -3.41
N CYS A 747 26.02 -19.48 -2.22
CA CYS A 747 26.27 -18.06 -2.00
C CYS A 747 27.78 -17.87 -1.78
N ASP A 748 28.47 -17.26 -2.74
CA ASP A 748 29.92 -16.98 -2.65
C ASP A 748 30.25 -15.80 -1.70
N TYR A 749 29.26 -15.29 -0.97
CA TYR A 749 29.43 -14.21 -0.01
C TYR A 749 30.03 -14.74 1.29
N GLU A 750 31.16 -14.19 1.71
CA GLU A 750 31.72 -14.47 3.03
C GLU A 750 30.99 -13.65 4.10
N ILE A 751 30.61 -14.32 5.20
CA ILE A 751 30.00 -13.67 6.37
C ILE A 751 31.00 -12.65 6.96
N LEU A 752 30.67 -11.36 6.85
CA LEU A 752 31.45 -10.22 7.29
C LEU A 752 31.36 -10.01 8.81
N ARG A 753 30.17 -10.20 9.37
CA ARG A 753 29.90 -10.05 10.81
C ARG A 753 29.36 -11.35 11.38
N GLY A 754 29.77 -11.67 12.60
CA GLY A 754 29.18 -12.78 13.32
C GLY A 754 27.65 -12.60 13.45
N ILE A 755 26.95 -13.70 13.69
CA ILE A 755 25.50 -13.76 13.74
C ILE A 755 25.10 -14.45 15.04
N SER A 756 24.24 -13.79 15.83
CA SER A 756 23.59 -14.37 17.00
C SER A 756 22.17 -14.75 16.63
N VAL A 757 21.92 -16.05 16.47
CA VAL A 757 20.60 -16.61 16.22
C VAL A 757 19.88 -16.83 17.55
N ILE A 758 18.73 -16.17 17.70
CA ILE A 758 17.91 -16.13 18.90
C ILE A 758 16.66 -16.97 18.66
N ILE A 759 16.47 -17.99 19.48
CA ILE A 759 15.36 -18.93 19.41
C ILE A 759 14.52 -18.81 20.68
N PRO A 760 13.43 -18.03 20.67
CA PRO A 760 12.42 -18.13 21.71
C PRO A 760 11.71 -19.48 21.56
N SER A 761 11.76 -20.31 22.60
CA SER A 761 11.26 -21.67 22.59
C SER A 761 10.14 -21.84 23.62
N TYR A 762 9.03 -22.41 23.17
CA TYR A 762 7.96 -22.90 24.04
C TYR A 762 7.39 -24.18 23.44
N GLU A 763 7.59 -25.30 24.15
CA GLU A 763 7.21 -26.65 23.71
C GLU A 763 7.83 -27.05 22.34
N SER A 764 7.28 -28.08 21.70
CA SER A 764 7.71 -28.59 20.37
C SER A 764 9.14 -29.14 20.31
N LEU A 765 9.45 -30.12 21.16
CA LEU A 765 10.78 -30.77 21.23
C LEU A 765 11.33 -31.25 19.88
N ASN A 766 10.50 -31.85 19.02
CA ASN A 766 10.99 -32.42 17.76
C ASN A 766 11.36 -31.31 16.76
N ASP A 767 10.56 -30.26 16.65
CA ASP A 767 10.85 -29.15 15.75
C ASP A 767 12.05 -28.34 16.26
N LEU A 768 12.16 -28.14 17.58
CA LEU A 768 13.33 -27.52 18.18
C LEU A 768 14.61 -28.31 17.87
N LYS A 769 14.57 -29.65 17.90
CA LYS A 769 15.71 -30.50 17.50
C LYS A 769 16.07 -30.26 16.04
N GLU A 770 15.09 -30.22 15.14
CA GLU A 770 15.34 -30.01 13.72
C GLU A 770 15.85 -28.60 13.42
N CYS A 771 15.29 -27.58 14.07
CA CYS A 771 15.74 -26.20 14.05
C CYS A 771 17.22 -26.10 14.46
N LEU A 772 17.57 -26.64 15.64
CA LEU A 772 18.95 -26.61 16.14
C LEU A 772 19.91 -27.43 15.26
N ASN A 773 19.49 -28.60 14.77
CA ASN A 773 20.30 -29.39 13.84
C ASN A 773 20.62 -28.63 12.55
N SER A 774 19.65 -27.86 12.02
CA SER A 774 19.87 -27.04 10.83
C SER A 774 20.93 -25.96 11.04
N LEU A 775 21.02 -25.40 12.26
CA LEU A 775 22.05 -24.44 12.67
C LEU A 775 23.40 -25.09 12.98
N PHE A 776 23.41 -26.26 13.61
CA PHE A 776 24.67 -26.94 13.94
C PHE A 776 25.47 -27.37 12.71
N ASN A 777 24.78 -27.57 11.57
CA ASN A 777 25.38 -27.84 10.27
C ASN A 777 26.04 -26.61 9.62
N LEU A 778 25.86 -25.41 10.19
CA LEU A 778 26.49 -24.17 9.74
C LEU A 778 27.87 -23.97 10.41
N ASN A 779 28.66 -23.06 9.85
CA ASN A 779 30.03 -22.82 10.28
C ASN A 779 30.08 -22.14 11.65
N ALA A 780 30.72 -22.84 12.60
CA ALA A 780 30.89 -22.42 13.98
C ALA A 780 31.63 -21.09 14.19
N LYS A 781 32.46 -20.64 13.22
CA LYS A 781 33.35 -19.48 13.42
C LYS A 781 32.61 -18.16 13.56
N TRP A 782 31.45 -18.03 12.93
CA TRP A 782 30.69 -16.79 12.88
C TRP A 782 29.29 -16.93 13.49
N LEU A 783 28.91 -18.10 14.00
CA LEU A 783 27.56 -18.38 14.49
C LEU A 783 27.53 -18.57 16.00
N GLU A 784 26.71 -17.77 16.66
CA GLU A 784 26.27 -17.93 18.05
C GLU A 784 24.79 -18.32 18.07
N ILE A 785 24.40 -19.26 18.93
CA ILE A 785 23.02 -19.71 19.10
C ILE A 785 22.58 -19.41 20.53
N ILE A 786 21.44 -18.77 20.70
CA ILE A 786 20.88 -18.43 22.01
C ILE A 786 19.44 -18.95 22.05
N VAL A 787 19.18 -19.92 22.92
CA VAL A 787 17.83 -20.46 23.12
C VAL A 787 17.27 -19.95 24.44
N VAL A 788 16.08 -19.38 24.38
CA VAL A 788 15.34 -18.91 25.56
C VAL A 788 14.10 -19.78 25.71
N ASP A 789 14.14 -20.69 26.67
CA ASP A 789 13.01 -21.54 27.01
C ASP A 789 12.03 -20.79 27.91
N ASN A 790 10.79 -20.64 27.45
CA ASN A 790 9.70 -19.96 28.14
C ASN A 790 8.86 -20.93 28.98
N ASN A 791 9.52 -21.69 29.86
CA ASN A 791 8.89 -22.67 30.75
C ASN A 791 8.20 -23.82 30.00
N SER A 792 8.97 -24.52 29.16
CA SER A 792 8.48 -25.72 28.46
C SER A 792 8.40 -26.93 29.39
N SER A 793 7.81 -28.03 28.89
CA SER A 793 7.80 -29.32 29.56
C SER A 793 9.20 -29.85 29.92
N GLU A 794 9.25 -30.74 30.93
CA GLU A 794 10.51 -31.35 31.38
C GLU A 794 11.31 -32.03 30.26
N ASP A 795 10.64 -32.59 29.25
CA ASP A 795 11.31 -33.27 28.13
C ASP A 795 12.09 -32.28 27.25
N VAL A 796 11.55 -31.08 27.03
CA VAL A 796 12.24 -29.99 26.33
C VAL A 796 13.43 -29.50 27.16
N ILE A 797 13.21 -29.22 28.44
CA ILE A 797 14.25 -28.75 29.35
C ILE A 797 15.39 -29.77 29.45
N ARG A 798 15.09 -31.07 29.60
CA ARG A 798 16.09 -32.14 29.65
C ARG A 798 16.91 -32.21 28.37
N TYR A 799 16.30 -31.96 27.21
CA TYR A 799 17.03 -31.90 25.95
C TYR A 799 17.96 -30.67 25.90
N LEU A 800 17.45 -29.48 26.26
CA LEU A 800 18.25 -28.26 26.29
C LEU A 800 19.44 -28.36 27.26
N ILE A 801 19.23 -28.90 28.47
CA ILE A 801 20.32 -29.09 29.45
C ILE A 801 21.45 -29.97 28.89
N LYS A 802 21.15 -30.98 28.06
CA LYS A 802 22.18 -31.80 27.41
C LYS A 802 23.04 -30.99 26.42
N LEU A 803 22.50 -29.91 25.86
CA LEU A 803 23.20 -29.03 24.94
C LEU A 803 24.05 -27.98 25.66
N LYS A 804 23.96 -27.82 26.99
CA LYS A 804 24.70 -26.78 27.73
C LYS A 804 26.23 -26.83 27.55
N ASN A 805 26.78 -27.99 27.18
CA ASN A 805 28.21 -28.18 26.93
C ASN A 805 28.63 -27.88 25.48
N GLU A 806 27.68 -27.64 24.57
CA GLU A 806 27.97 -27.21 23.19
C GLU A 806 28.50 -25.77 23.22
N SER A 807 29.72 -25.55 22.73
CA SER A 807 30.41 -24.26 22.88
C SER A 807 29.74 -23.09 22.15
N ARG A 808 28.83 -23.38 21.21
CA ARG A 808 28.11 -22.40 20.39
C ARG A 808 26.76 -21.98 20.95
N ILE A 809 26.24 -22.68 21.97
CA ILE A 809 24.89 -22.45 22.48
C ILE A 809 24.90 -21.78 23.84
N LYS A 810 24.08 -20.75 24.00
CA LYS A 810 23.72 -20.14 25.28
C LYS A 810 22.26 -20.47 25.58
N LEU A 811 21.97 -20.77 26.84
CA LEU A 811 20.63 -21.18 27.28
C LEU A 811 20.13 -20.25 28.38
N ILE A 812 18.91 -19.75 28.22
CA ILE A 812 18.13 -19.09 29.27
C ILE A 812 16.91 -19.97 29.52
N LEU A 813 16.70 -20.39 30.78
CA LEU A 813 15.58 -21.24 31.18
C LEU A 813 14.66 -20.43 32.12
N ASN A 814 13.59 -19.86 31.57
CA ASN A 814 12.63 -19.09 32.36
C ASN A 814 11.76 -20.04 33.20
N GLN A 815 11.42 -19.60 34.41
CA GLN A 815 10.55 -20.36 35.34
C GLN A 815 9.06 -20.18 35.02
N GLU A 816 8.72 -19.20 34.18
CA GLU A 816 7.37 -18.91 33.73
C GLU A 816 7.40 -18.45 32.26
N ASN A 817 6.25 -18.46 31.59
CA ASN A 817 6.16 -18.03 30.20
C ASN A 817 6.05 -16.50 30.11
N LEU A 818 7.17 -15.84 29.81
CA LEU A 818 7.28 -14.37 29.72
C LEU A 818 6.87 -13.82 28.35
N GLY A 819 6.45 -14.69 27.43
CA GLY A 819 6.10 -14.34 26.07
C GLY A 819 7.30 -14.14 25.14
N PHE A 820 7.00 -13.97 23.86
CA PHE A 820 7.99 -13.88 22.79
C PHE A 820 8.90 -12.66 22.97
N THR A 821 8.31 -11.49 23.22
CA THR A 821 9.03 -10.22 23.15
C THR A 821 10.07 -10.10 24.24
N TYR A 822 9.69 -10.43 25.47
CA TYR A 822 10.61 -10.40 26.59
C TYR A 822 11.72 -11.45 26.44
N ALA A 823 11.38 -12.67 26.01
CA ALA A 823 12.35 -13.73 25.78
C ALA A 823 13.41 -13.34 24.73
N VAL A 824 12.99 -12.71 23.63
CA VAL A 824 13.92 -12.18 22.62
C VAL A 824 14.84 -11.12 23.23
N ASN A 825 14.31 -10.16 23.99
CA ASN A 825 15.14 -9.12 24.62
C ASN A 825 16.19 -9.70 25.58
N GLN A 826 15.83 -10.70 26.40
CA GLN A 826 16.79 -11.40 27.27
C GLN A 826 17.95 -12.02 26.48
N ALA A 827 17.67 -12.62 25.33
CA ALA A 827 18.71 -13.19 24.48
C ALA A 827 19.60 -12.11 23.86
N ILE A 828 19.02 -10.99 23.41
CA ILE A 828 19.79 -9.91 22.79
C ILE A 828 20.77 -9.28 23.78
N GLU A 829 20.39 -9.14 25.06
CA GLU A 829 21.26 -8.61 26.12
C GLU A 829 22.56 -9.43 26.31
N ILE A 830 22.49 -10.76 26.13
CA ILE A 830 23.64 -11.65 26.29
C ILE A 830 24.31 -12.03 24.95
N ALA A 831 23.75 -11.56 23.83
CA ALA A 831 24.31 -11.78 22.51
C ALA A 831 25.64 -11.03 22.34
N GLN A 832 26.54 -11.57 21.54
CA GLN A 832 27.79 -10.90 21.23
C GLN A 832 27.55 -9.53 20.59
N ILE A 833 28.19 -8.50 21.15
CA ILE A 833 27.96 -7.09 20.79
C ILE A 833 28.28 -6.78 19.32
N ASN A 834 29.20 -7.52 18.70
CA ASN A 834 29.60 -7.30 17.31
C ASN A 834 28.77 -8.11 16.32
N ASN A 835 27.94 -9.04 16.81
CA ASN A 835 27.14 -9.91 15.96
C ASN A 835 25.83 -9.25 15.55
N ASP A 836 25.44 -9.43 14.29
CA ASP A 836 24.09 -9.14 13.84
C ASP A 836 23.10 -10.14 14.46
N ILE A 837 21.82 -9.77 14.47
CA ILE A 837 20.79 -10.49 15.20
C ILE A 837 19.91 -11.23 14.20
N VAL A 838 19.66 -12.51 14.44
CA VAL A 838 18.65 -13.28 13.72
C VAL A 838 17.63 -13.78 14.72
N LEU A 839 16.37 -13.40 14.56
CA LEU A 839 15.28 -14.06 15.29
C LEU A 839 14.84 -15.26 14.48
N LEU A 840 14.66 -16.42 15.12
CA LEU A 840 14.25 -17.65 14.47
C LEU A 840 13.31 -18.44 15.38
N ASN A 841 12.09 -18.72 14.92
CA ASN A 841 11.17 -19.57 15.66
C ASN A 841 11.71 -20.99 15.83
N ASN A 842 11.33 -21.65 16.93
CA ASN A 842 11.74 -23.02 17.23
C ASN A 842 11.20 -24.08 16.26
N ASP A 843 10.24 -23.73 15.39
CA ASP A 843 9.67 -24.58 14.35
C ASP A 843 10.12 -24.21 12.92
N ALA A 844 11.19 -23.42 12.82
CA ALA A 844 11.80 -23.02 11.57
C ALA A 844 13.10 -23.80 11.29
N VAL A 845 13.31 -24.21 10.04
CA VAL A 845 14.50 -24.95 9.58
C VAL A 845 15.20 -24.11 8.51
N ILE A 846 16.45 -23.73 8.79
CA ILE A 846 17.24 -22.86 7.90
C ILE A 846 18.02 -23.69 6.87
N THR A 847 18.09 -23.19 5.63
CA THR A 847 18.94 -23.79 4.60
C THR A 847 20.39 -23.31 4.69
N LYS A 848 21.33 -24.12 4.17
CA LYS A 848 22.78 -23.94 4.33
C LYS A 848 23.29 -22.52 4.06
N TYR A 849 22.77 -21.85 3.02
CA TYR A 849 23.22 -20.53 2.60
C TYR A 849 22.25 -19.39 2.92
N ALA A 850 21.11 -19.66 3.58
CA ALA A 850 20.11 -18.61 3.85
C ALA A 850 20.69 -17.41 4.62
N LEU A 851 21.49 -17.64 5.67
CA LEU A 851 22.13 -16.55 6.41
C LEU A 851 23.14 -15.75 5.58
N HIS A 852 23.78 -16.37 4.59
CA HIS A 852 24.71 -15.70 3.69
C HIS A 852 23.96 -14.74 2.76
N PHE A 853 22.85 -15.20 2.17
CA PHE A 853 21.99 -14.36 1.33
C PHE A 853 21.35 -13.20 2.11
N LEU A 854 20.89 -13.45 3.35
CA LEU A 854 20.33 -12.41 4.21
C LEU A 854 21.38 -11.34 4.56
N GLN A 855 22.55 -11.76 5.03
CA GLN A 855 23.61 -10.80 5.37
C GLN A 855 24.12 -10.06 4.13
N LYS A 856 24.31 -10.75 3.00
CA LYS A 856 24.68 -10.13 1.72
C LYS A 856 23.72 -8.98 1.39
N ALA A 857 22.42 -9.25 1.37
CA ALA A 857 21.41 -8.24 1.07
C ALA A 857 21.43 -7.08 2.08
N ALA A 858 21.63 -7.36 3.37
CA ALA A 858 21.64 -6.34 4.42
C ALA A 858 22.80 -5.33 4.31
N TYR A 859 23.91 -5.73 3.69
CA TYR A 859 25.11 -4.90 3.50
C TYR A 859 25.32 -4.43 2.06
N GLU A 860 24.69 -5.06 1.07
CA GLU A 860 24.68 -4.59 -0.33
C GLU A 860 23.66 -3.47 -0.55
N LEU A 861 22.59 -3.44 0.25
CA LEU A 861 21.55 -2.40 0.20
C LEU A 861 21.77 -1.38 1.32
N ASP A 862 22.24 -0.18 0.95
CA ASP A 862 22.62 0.89 1.90
C ASP A 862 21.47 1.32 2.83
N ASP A 863 20.24 1.31 2.33
CA ASP A 863 19.04 1.72 3.06
C ASP A 863 18.36 0.56 3.80
N CYS A 864 18.89 -0.67 3.73
CA CYS A 864 18.33 -1.82 4.42
C CYS A 864 18.54 -1.72 5.93
N GLY A 865 17.50 -1.96 6.74
CA GLY A 865 17.62 -2.22 8.18
C GLY A 865 17.37 -3.68 8.54
N ILE A 866 16.47 -4.32 7.79
CA ILE A 866 16.02 -5.69 8.03
C ILE A 866 16.01 -6.46 6.71
N THR A 867 16.43 -7.72 6.75
CA THR A 867 16.17 -8.69 5.66
C THR A 867 15.40 -9.89 6.18
N VAL A 868 14.52 -10.45 5.34
CA VAL A 868 13.73 -11.64 5.64
C VAL A 868 13.80 -12.66 4.52
N PRO A 869 13.82 -13.97 4.84
CA PRO A 869 13.90 -15.02 3.83
C PRO A 869 12.52 -15.32 3.24
N GLN A 870 12.49 -16.17 2.21
CA GLN A 870 11.29 -16.92 1.87
C GLN A 870 10.79 -17.67 3.10
N GLN A 871 9.50 -17.51 3.39
CA GLN A 871 8.79 -18.28 4.42
C GLN A 871 8.09 -19.45 3.75
N VAL A 872 8.79 -20.58 3.63
CA VAL A 872 8.26 -21.73 2.88
C VAL A 872 7.33 -22.56 3.78
N LEU A 873 6.04 -22.52 3.48
CA LEU A 873 5.04 -23.35 4.16
C LEU A 873 4.91 -24.72 3.46
N PRO A 874 4.77 -25.81 4.22
CA PRO A 874 4.51 -27.14 3.67
C PRO A 874 3.25 -27.18 2.82
N ALA A 875 3.27 -28.04 1.80
CA ALA A 875 2.09 -28.37 0.99
C ALA A 875 0.84 -28.65 1.85
N LYS A 876 -0.32 -28.27 1.34
CA LYS A 876 -1.66 -28.43 1.93
C LYS A 876 -1.90 -27.63 3.21
N THR A 877 -1.00 -26.73 3.55
CA THR A 877 -1.23 -25.74 4.60
C THR A 877 -2.41 -24.84 4.23
N LYS A 878 -3.38 -24.72 5.13
CA LYS A 878 -4.65 -24.00 4.89
C LYS A 878 -4.49 -22.53 4.52
N THR A 879 -3.41 -21.90 4.95
CA THR A 879 -3.17 -20.46 4.77
C THR A 879 -2.40 -20.11 3.49
N ILE A 880 -1.89 -21.09 2.72
CA ILE A 880 -1.11 -20.81 1.49
C ILE A 880 -1.87 -19.86 0.57
N ASN A 881 -3.12 -20.17 0.19
CA ASN A 881 -3.90 -19.30 -0.70
C ASN A 881 -4.43 -18.02 -0.04
N VAL A 882 -4.37 -17.93 1.30
CA VAL A 882 -4.67 -16.68 2.01
C VAL A 882 -3.52 -15.68 1.85
N HIS A 883 -2.28 -16.16 1.85
CA HIS A 883 -1.11 -15.32 1.60
C HIS A 883 -0.82 -15.14 0.11
N VAL A 884 -0.92 -16.21 -0.69
CA VAL A 884 -0.60 -16.19 -2.13
C VAL A 884 -1.77 -16.80 -2.91
N PRO A 885 -2.76 -16.00 -3.31
CA PRO A 885 -4.01 -16.51 -3.90
C PRO A 885 -3.81 -17.42 -5.10
N PHE A 886 -2.82 -17.14 -5.96
CA PHE A 886 -2.55 -17.94 -7.16
C PHE A 886 -1.84 -19.28 -6.90
N ALA A 887 -1.28 -19.49 -5.71
CA ALA A 887 -0.45 -20.65 -5.41
C ALA A 887 -1.23 -21.99 -5.55
N HIS A 888 -0.55 -23.02 -6.02
CA HIS A 888 -1.03 -24.38 -5.97
C HIS A 888 -0.90 -24.93 -4.53
N LYS A 889 -2.05 -25.18 -3.89
CA LYS A 889 -2.12 -25.57 -2.47
C LYS A 889 -1.39 -26.87 -2.14
N ASP A 890 -1.24 -27.79 -3.09
CA ASP A 890 -0.62 -29.09 -2.84
C ASP A 890 0.91 -29.08 -2.99
N ILE A 891 1.50 -27.91 -3.23
CA ILE A 891 2.94 -27.70 -3.35
C ILE A 891 3.36 -26.69 -2.27
N GLU A 892 4.57 -26.81 -1.73
CA GLU A 892 5.09 -25.82 -0.79
C GLU A 892 5.16 -24.43 -1.44
N CYS A 893 5.01 -23.37 -0.64
CA CYS A 893 4.97 -22.02 -1.17
C CYS A 893 5.62 -21.04 -0.20
N ASP A 894 6.39 -20.10 -0.73
CA ASP A 894 6.77 -18.89 0.01
C ASP A 894 5.55 -18.02 0.25
N VAL A 895 5.28 -17.68 1.51
CA VAL A 895 4.14 -16.85 1.92
C VAL A 895 4.54 -15.49 2.47
N ASN A 896 5.83 -15.15 2.47
CA ASN A 896 6.27 -13.90 3.08
C ASN A 896 5.84 -12.69 2.23
N LEU A 897 5.82 -12.85 0.90
CA LEU A 897 5.07 -11.96 0.00
C LEU A 897 3.58 -12.26 0.12
N SER A 898 2.81 -11.39 0.78
CA SER A 898 1.50 -11.77 1.31
C SER A 898 0.36 -10.80 0.96
N ALA A 899 -0.70 -11.34 0.37
CA ALA A 899 -2.02 -10.70 0.22
C ALA A 899 -2.65 -10.38 1.58
N HIS A 900 -2.61 -11.34 2.52
CA HIS A 900 -3.16 -11.16 3.86
C HIS A 900 -2.51 -9.99 4.60
N HIS A 901 -1.18 -9.88 4.55
CA HIS A 901 -0.48 -8.77 5.20
C HIS A 901 -0.45 -7.49 4.37
N LYS A 902 -0.79 -7.56 3.07
CA LYS A 902 -0.65 -6.45 2.10
C LYS A 902 0.73 -5.79 2.20
N ASN A 903 1.76 -6.60 2.32
CA ASN A 903 3.07 -6.14 2.76
C ASN A 903 4.04 -5.78 1.65
N VAL A 904 3.75 -6.14 0.39
CA VAL A 904 4.64 -5.83 -0.75
C VAL A 904 4.47 -4.37 -1.18
N ILE A 905 5.55 -3.59 -1.18
CA ILE A 905 5.54 -2.17 -1.52
C ILE A 905 6.68 -1.80 -2.48
N ASN A 906 6.57 -0.66 -3.15
CA ASN A 906 7.62 -0.06 -3.99
C ASN A 906 8.24 -1.03 -5.03
N VAL A 907 7.41 -1.84 -5.67
CA VAL A 907 7.84 -2.80 -6.69
C VAL A 907 8.35 -2.06 -7.94
N PRO A 908 9.65 -2.16 -8.29
CA PRO A 908 10.17 -1.50 -9.48
C PRO A 908 9.52 -2.02 -10.76
N LEU A 909 9.47 -1.16 -11.78
CA LEU A 909 8.87 -1.52 -13.07
C LEU A 909 9.58 -2.69 -13.76
N PHE A 910 10.91 -2.67 -13.74
CA PHE A 910 11.77 -3.75 -14.22
C PHE A 910 12.37 -4.44 -13.00
N HIS A 911 11.81 -5.59 -12.63
CA HIS A 911 12.19 -6.29 -11.41
C HIS A 911 12.64 -7.71 -11.71
N ASN A 912 13.71 -8.15 -11.03
CA ASN A 912 14.27 -9.51 -11.10
C ASN A 912 13.86 -10.45 -9.94
N GLY A 913 13.04 -9.97 -9.01
CA GLY A 913 12.54 -10.72 -7.85
C GLY A 913 13.61 -11.09 -6.81
N GLU A 914 14.83 -10.54 -6.88
CA GLU A 914 15.90 -10.86 -5.92
C GLU A 914 15.62 -10.22 -4.54
N TYR A 915 15.34 -8.92 -4.54
CA TYR A 915 15.01 -8.14 -3.35
C TYR A 915 13.68 -7.41 -3.51
N THR A 916 12.73 -7.67 -2.62
CA THR A 916 11.40 -7.04 -2.66
C THR A 916 11.16 -6.26 -1.37
N GLU A 917 10.85 -4.96 -1.47
CA GLU A 917 10.61 -4.13 -0.28
C GLU A 917 9.29 -4.51 0.38
N LEU A 918 9.33 -4.63 1.71
CA LEU A 918 8.18 -4.94 2.55
C LEU A 918 7.82 -3.79 3.48
N SER A 919 6.52 -3.59 3.68
CA SER A 919 6.00 -2.70 4.72
C SER A 919 6.04 -3.33 6.11
N PHE A 920 5.98 -4.66 6.15
CA PHE A 920 5.89 -5.48 7.34
C PHE A 920 6.40 -6.89 7.04
N ALA A 921 7.09 -7.50 8.02
CA ALA A 921 7.44 -8.91 7.98
C ALA A 921 7.14 -9.57 9.33
N PRO A 922 6.47 -10.73 9.36
CA PRO A 922 6.25 -11.47 10.60
C PRO A 922 7.57 -12.03 11.12
N PHE A 923 7.80 -11.95 12.43
CA PHE A 923 9.07 -12.37 13.06
C PHE A 923 9.19 -13.89 13.26
N PHE A 924 8.87 -14.68 12.22
CA PHE A 924 9.16 -16.12 12.23
C PHE A 924 10.67 -16.39 11.99
N CYS A 925 11.26 -15.60 11.09
CA CYS A 925 12.68 -15.55 10.81
C CYS A 925 13.02 -14.17 10.26
N VAL A 926 13.85 -13.41 10.96
CA VAL A 926 14.23 -12.05 10.56
C VAL A 926 15.69 -11.77 10.90
N TYR A 927 16.42 -11.19 9.95
CA TYR A 927 17.79 -10.74 10.11
C TYR A 927 17.81 -9.23 10.32
N ILE A 928 18.41 -8.78 11.41
CA ILE A 928 18.46 -7.38 11.84
C ILE A 928 19.94 -7.00 12.01
N LYS A 929 20.38 -5.95 11.32
CA LYS A 929 21.74 -5.41 11.54
C LYS A 929 21.88 -4.97 12.99
N ARG A 930 23.02 -5.26 13.61
CA ARG A 930 23.30 -4.83 14.99
C ARG A 930 23.18 -3.32 15.12
N ASP A 931 23.69 -2.58 14.16
CA ASP A 931 23.66 -1.12 14.16
C ASP A 931 22.21 -0.60 14.07
N THR A 932 21.38 -1.22 13.22
CA THR A 932 19.93 -0.95 13.16
C THR A 932 19.24 -1.22 14.50
N TYR A 933 19.52 -2.35 15.15
CA TYR A 933 18.95 -2.65 16.46
C TYR A 933 19.39 -1.63 17.51
N ASN A 934 20.68 -1.27 17.56
CA ASN A 934 21.23 -0.31 18.52
C ASN A 934 20.65 1.11 18.35
N MET A 935 20.27 1.49 17.12
CA MET A 935 19.58 2.74 16.84
C MET A 935 18.08 2.70 17.16
N SER A 936 17.52 1.49 17.32
CA SER A 936 16.11 1.29 17.65
C SER A 936 15.85 1.34 19.16
N ILE A 937 14.58 1.26 19.55
CA ILE A 937 14.17 1.11 20.96
C ILE A 937 14.13 -0.36 21.42
N GLY A 938 14.65 -1.29 20.61
CA GLY A 938 14.48 -2.73 20.83
C GLY A 938 13.03 -3.18 20.60
N LEU A 939 12.69 -4.43 20.98
CA LEU A 939 11.30 -4.85 20.96
C LEU A 939 10.58 -4.40 22.23
N ASP A 940 9.37 -3.87 22.09
CA ASP A 940 8.59 -3.35 23.21
C ASP A 940 7.88 -4.47 23.99
N ALA A 941 8.54 -4.91 25.07
CA ALA A 941 7.96 -5.84 26.03
C ALA A 941 7.22 -5.12 27.17
N GLU A 942 7.34 -3.81 27.35
CA GLU A 942 6.76 -3.09 28.50
C GLU A 942 5.23 -3.12 28.45
N LEU A 943 4.68 -3.00 27.25
CA LEU A 943 3.24 -2.94 27.04
C LEU A 943 2.55 -4.32 27.08
N GLY A 944 3.31 -5.41 26.95
CA GLY A 944 2.74 -6.75 26.99
C GLY A 944 3.68 -7.87 26.57
N ARG A 945 3.30 -9.11 26.92
CA ARG A 945 4.13 -10.31 26.70
C ARG A 945 4.40 -10.66 25.22
N HIS A 946 3.50 -10.30 24.31
CA HIS A 946 3.63 -10.50 22.85
C HIS A 946 3.23 -9.26 22.05
N PHE A 947 3.27 -8.06 22.66
CA PHE A 947 2.60 -6.84 22.19
C PHE A 947 2.99 -6.42 20.76
N ARG A 948 2.33 -6.99 19.74
CA ARG A 948 2.48 -6.75 18.27
C ARG A 948 3.90 -6.33 17.85
N SER A 949 4.90 -6.97 18.44
CA SER A 949 6.23 -6.39 18.54
C SER A 949 6.94 -6.39 17.19
N ASP A 950 6.62 -7.37 16.34
CA ASP A 950 7.02 -7.42 14.94
C ASP A 950 6.54 -6.19 14.16
N MET A 951 5.25 -5.86 14.24
CA MET A 951 4.65 -4.75 13.52
C MET A 951 5.18 -3.40 14.02
N ILE A 952 5.29 -3.24 15.34
CA ILE A 952 5.79 -2.00 15.96
C ILE A 952 7.26 -1.79 15.59
N PHE A 953 8.08 -2.84 15.69
CA PHE A 953 9.49 -2.76 15.34
C PHE A 953 9.66 -2.44 13.84
N CYS A 954 8.96 -3.15 12.95
CA CYS A 954 8.98 -2.86 11.51
C CYS A 954 8.59 -1.40 11.22
N ASN A 955 7.53 -0.89 11.85
CA ASN A 955 7.12 0.50 11.68
C ASN A 955 8.16 1.49 12.22
N TYR A 956 8.81 1.17 13.34
CA TYR A 956 9.88 2.00 13.90
C TYR A 956 11.07 2.08 12.93
N ILE A 957 11.55 0.94 12.43
CA ILE A 957 12.66 0.89 11.46
C ILE A 957 12.32 1.72 10.22
N ARG A 958 11.12 1.54 9.66
CA ARG A 958 10.70 2.24 8.43
C ARG A 958 10.42 3.72 8.62
N THR A 959 9.77 4.10 9.72
CA THR A 959 9.24 5.46 9.90
C THR A 959 10.19 6.34 10.68
N VAL A 960 10.85 5.80 11.71
CA VAL A 960 11.71 6.56 12.61
C VAL A 960 13.16 6.51 12.14
N LEU A 961 13.66 5.34 11.74
CA LEU A 961 15.03 5.19 11.25
C LEU A 961 15.16 5.40 9.74
N ASN A 962 14.04 5.52 9.01
CA ASN A 962 14.01 5.65 7.55
C ASN A 962 14.81 4.53 6.84
N GLN A 963 14.76 3.32 7.40
CA GLN A 963 15.40 2.12 6.87
C GLN A 963 14.37 1.15 6.31
N LYS A 964 14.75 0.37 5.30
CA LYS A 964 13.86 -0.54 4.58
C LYS A 964 13.94 -1.97 5.08
N ILE A 965 12.89 -2.72 4.78
CA ILE A 965 12.76 -4.14 5.05
C ILE A 965 12.74 -4.84 3.69
N TYR A 966 13.63 -5.81 3.49
CA TYR A 966 13.75 -6.51 2.22
C TYR A 966 13.48 -8.01 2.36
N HIS A 967 12.55 -8.52 1.56
CA HIS A 967 12.45 -9.95 1.29
C HIS A 967 13.57 -10.38 0.33
N VAL A 968 14.27 -11.46 0.68
CA VAL A 968 15.40 -12.01 -0.07
C VAL A 968 15.01 -13.37 -0.64
N SER A 969 14.76 -13.43 -1.94
CA SER A 969 14.22 -14.65 -2.56
C SER A 969 15.20 -15.81 -2.60
N ASP A 970 16.51 -15.59 -2.49
CA ASP A 970 17.48 -16.70 -2.45
C ASP A 970 17.68 -17.28 -1.05
N ALA A 971 17.23 -16.59 0.00
CA ALA A 971 17.28 -17.10 1.36
C ALA A 971 16.02 -17.91 1.65
N ARG A 972 16.14 -19.23 1.88
CA ARG A 972 15.00 -20.11 2.16
C ARG A 972 14.99 -20.61 3.59
N VAL A 973 13.84 -20.47 4.26
CA VAL A 973 13.57 -21.03 5.58
C VAL A 973 12.23 -21.76 5.56
N TYR A 974 12.26 -23.03 5.95
CA TYR A 974 11.06 -23.85 6.06
C TYR A 974 10.36 -23.59 7.39
N HIS A 975 9.07 -23.27 7.35
CA HIS A 975 8.27 -23.02 8.54
C HIS A 975 7.26 -24.14 8.72
N LYS A 976 7.49 -25.01 9.70
CA LYS A 976 6.69 -26.24 9.89
C LYS A 976 5.29 -26.01 10.42
N LEU A 977 4.99 -24.79 10.89
CA LEU A 977 3.70 -24.38 11.43
C LEU A 977 3.25 -25.30 12.57
N GLN A 978 4.02 -25.30 13.65
CA GLN A 978 3.52 -25.86 14.89
C GLN A 978 2.76 -24.85 15.72
N LYS A 979 1.64 -25.34 16.23
CA LYS A 979 0.65 -24.61 16.98
C LYS A 979 1.12 -24.41 18.42
N ALA A 980 2.25 -23.78 18.69
CA ALA A 980 2.58 -23.38 20.06
C ALA A 980 1.37 -22.63 20.68
N THR A 981 0.70 -21.80 19.88
CA THR A 981 -0.58 -21.16 20.21
C THR A 981 -1.74 -22.14 20.43
N GLU A 982 -1.97 -23.15 19.57
CA GLU A 982 -3.11 -24.07 19.81
C GLU A 982 -2.82 -25.09 20.91
N THR A 983 -1.58 -25.56 21.07
CA THR A 983 -1.14 -26.35 22.22
C THR A 983 -1.25 -25.54 23.51
N LEU A 984 -0.91 -24.25 23.50
CA LEU A 984 -1.17 -23.36 24.62
C LEU A 984 -2.69 -23.18 24.85
N LYS A 985 -3.48 -23.03 23.79
CA LYS A 985 -4.95 -22.93 23.88
C LYS A 985 -5.58 -24.18 24.49
N GLU A 986 -5.03 -25.35 24.19
CA GLU A 986 -5.45 -26.65 24.73
C GLU A 986 -5.00 -26.85 26.18
N LYS A 987 -3.76 -26.45 26.53
CA LYS A 987 -3.19 -26.59 27.88
C LYS A 987 -3.73 -25.56 28.87
N SER A 988 -3.88 -24.30 28.45
CA SER A 988 -4.19 -23.16 29.32
C SER A 988 -4.86 -22.04 28.52
N LEU A 989 -6.19 -22.09 28.44
CA LEU A 989 -6.98 -21.05 27.78
C LEU A 989 -6.73 -19.66 28.39
N SER A 990 -6.44 -19.60 29.69
CA SER A 990 -6.08 -18.36 30.40
C SER A 990 -4.75 -17.80 29.94
N GLU A 991 -3.70 -18.61 29.82
CA GLU A 991 -2.40 -18.14 29.32
C GLU A 991 -2.48 -17.80 27.82
N HIS A 992 -3.20 -18.60 27.02
CA HIS A 992 -3.46 -18.26 25.63
C HIS A 992 -4.15 -16.90 25.50
N ASN A 993 -5.20 -16.65 26.29
CA ASN A 993 -5.90 -15.37 26.25
C ASN A 993 -4.99 -14.22 26.71
N LEU A 994 -4.18 -14.41 27.75
CA LEU A 994 -3.27 -13.38 28.23
C LEU A 994 -2.15 -13.08 27.21
N LEU A 995 -1.59 -14.12 26.60
CA LEU A 995 -0.47 -14.03 25.65
C LEU A 995 -0.87 -13.60 24.24
N TYR A 996 -2.08 -13.91 23.76
CA TYR A 996 -2.46 -13.67 22.35
C TYR A 996 -3.72 -12.82 22.16
N VAL A 997 -4.58 -12.70 23.18
CA VAL A 997 -5.84 -11.93 23.08
C VAL A 997 -5.72 -10.58 23.79
N GLN A 998 -5.32 -10.59 25.06
CA GLN A 998 -5.18 -9.38 25.87
C GLN A 998 -3.83 -8.70 25.64
N ASN A 999 -2.73 -9.46 25.49
CA ASN A 999 -1.38 -8.92 25.33
C ASN A 999 -0.99 -7.93 26.45
N ARG A 1000 -1.37 -8.19 27.70
CA ARG A 1000 -1.08 -7.31 28.85
C ARG A 1000 -0.35 -8.09 29.93
N TRP A 1001 0.53 -7.41 30.66
CA TRP A 1001 1.05 -7.91 31.93
C TRP A 1001 -0.02 -7.79 33.03
N SER A 1002 -0.09 -8.77 33.93
CA SER A 1002 -0.89 -8.61 35.15
C SER A 1002 -0.30 -7.50 36.03
N LYS A 1003 -1.10 -6.88 36.92
CA LYS A 1003 -0.60 -5.82 37.82
C LYS A 1003 0.59 -6.28 38.66
N GLU A 1004 0.53 -7.51 39.16
CA GLU A 1004 1.63 -8.12 39.93
C GLU A 1004 2.90 -8.24 39.08
N GLU A 1005 2.80 -8.65 37.82
CA GLU A 1005 3.95 -8.76 36.93
C GLU A 1005 4.48 -7.41 36.45
N GLN A 1006 3.60 -6.43 36.24
CA GLN A 1006 3.98 -5.05 35.98
C GLN A 1006 4.85 -4.51 37.11
N GLU A 1007 4.43 -4.72 38.37
CA GLU A 1007 5.22 -4.35 39.54
C GLU A 1007 6.53 -5.15 39.64
N LYS A 1008 6.50 -6.45 39.36
CA LYS A 1008 7.67 -7.35 39.39
C LYS A 1008 8.76 -6.94 38.39
N TYR A 1009 8.37 -6.59 37.16
CA TYR A 1009 9.28 -6.27 36.06
C TYR A 1009 9.49 -4.76 35.85
N GLY A 1010 8.81 -3.91 36.63
CA GLY A 1010 8.88 -2.46 36.51
C GLY A 1010 8.19 -1.92 35.24
N PHE A 1011 7.27 -2.70 34.66
CA PHE A 1011 6.53 -2.31 33.46
C PHE A 1011 5.32 -1.46 33.80
N LYS A 1012 4.96 -0.55 32.89
CA LYS A 1012 3.81 0.33 33.06
C LYS A 1012 2.63 -0.14 32.23
N GLN A 1013 1.44 -0.03 32.81
CA GLN A 1013 0.21 -0.11 32.02
C GLN A 1013 0.17 1.04 31.01
N ALA A 1014 -0.11 0.71 29.74
CA ALA A 1014 -0.34 1.74 28.73
C ALA A 1014 -1.49 2.65 29.16
N LYS A 1015 -1.32 3.97 29.02
CA LYS A 1015 -2.38 4.94 29.41
C LYS A 1015 -3.67 4.80 28.61
N TRP A 1016 -3.59 4.24 27.40
CA TRP A 1016 -4.73 3.93 26.53
C TRP A 1016 -5.35 2.56 26.82
N ASP A 1017 -4.76 1.83 27.77
CA ASP A 1017 -5.08 0.46 28.13
C ASP A 1017 -5.75 0.39 29.51
N LEU A 1018 -6.34 1.52 29.93
CA LEU A 1018 -7.13 1.63 31.15
C LEU A 1018 -8.46 0.92 30.94
N ASP A 1019 -8.79 -0.01 31.83
CA ASP A 1019 -10.10 -0.65 31.87
C ASP A 1019 -11.17 0.45 32.07
N GLU A 1020 -12.21 0.45 31.23
CA GLU A 1020 -13.38 1.33 31.36
C GLU A 1020 -14.05 1.23 32.73
#